data_AF-J7RG29-F1
#
_entry.id   AF-J7RG29-F1
#
_cell.length_a   1.000
_cell.length_b   1.000
_cell.length_c   1.000
_cell.angle_alpha   90.00
_cell.angle_beta   90.00
_cell.angle_gamma   90.00
#
_symmetry.space_group_name_H-M   'P 1'
#
loop_
_entity.id
_entity.type
_entity.pdbx_description
1 polymer ?
#
loop_
_entity_poly.entity_id
_entity_poly.type
_entity_poly.pdbx_seq_one_letter_code
_entity_poly.pdbx_strand_id
1 'polypeptide(L)'
;MQAALRCAARLPILSAAHSTSRLFLSTAKLNSPVLSRAMSLSFVSTPDAPAAVGPYNQAVKVGSLLFCSGSLGIDPATGKLTPGGVEAQTEQALKNMKTIIEAGGGEVSKVVKTTVFLQSMNDFAVMNGIYARFFDGHKPARSAVQVARLPLDGLFEIECIFGLKRRGFASMSISSHCWWGEALNRGVNTFSPEGRLFQVEYAIEAIKLGSTTVGVKTKEGVVLAVEKRVQSPLLESSSIEKIMEIDRHLGCAMSGLTADARTMIDHARVTSQNHAFTYDERIKVESVTQAVCDLALRFGESVHDEDAMMSRPFGVALLIAGIDELGPQLFHTDPSGTFVRYEAKAIGSGSEAAQSELQDKWHTQMTLHEAQILVLRVLKQVMEEKLDHHNVQLAQVTPESGFEILDEKSLWLIRVYESTLGFIFGYDMGVISGCLIMPDFAARFGQMGTDGVPYLSSSRQSIITSLLGAGTIVGAIAQAFTSDRYGRRGSVLIWAAVFTVGVAIQTGTVRSLAQIVFGRFVSGLGVGALSAIVPLYNGETAPKALRGALIVLYQVNIFGGIFISDCIELGTHNISGSASWRIPIGLQILWGLFLLSGIFFLPESPRHLLGTGKEAEAQRVVAELNGVPEDDPLVRDIIEDLEYAIKAENEGGKVTWWECFSTRNHLWKRTINGMMLQFIQQLNGQNFYFYYGDTFFQSAGTQLSPYIIQTILGGVSVAGVIPALYLIDAWGRRRSLLVGALAQAACAIIAALVGHYLLAPVGTPINELTVRNRQGGDVLIAFAVMHVFAFGLFWGATPWVYLGESFPLRVRPKCIALGSAANWVWNFLLSFFSPRIVASIGPLILLIFFGMLVFGFVYVYLFIPETVGLSLEEVDEMYRSGVKPWNSWGWQPPHDRVHHEKVASAEVVDVREKSDSDSNSK
;
A
#
# COMPACT_ATOMS: atom_id res chain seq x y z
N MET A 1 -41.15 -15.45 14.47
CA MET A 1 -41.72 -14.10 14.26
C MET A 1 -41.57 -13.16 15.47
N GLN A 2 -41.79 -13.57 16.74
CA GLN A 2 -41.60 -12.68 17.91
C GLN A 2 -40.15 -12.58 18.47
N ALA A 3 -39.23 -13.46 18.07
CA ALA A 3 -37.80 -13.32 18.43
C ALA A 3 -37.03 -12.37 17.50
N ALA A 4 -37.48 -12.22 16.24
CA ALA A 4 -36.87 -11.31 15.26
C ALA A 4 -37.29 -9.84 15.45
N LEU A 5 -38.49 -9.60 16.00
CA LEU A 5 -39.03 -8.26 16.25
C LEU A 5 -38.42 -7.54 17.48
N ARG A 6 -37.70 -8.24 18.36
CA ARG A 6 -37.03 -7.60 19.51
C ARG A 6 -35.63 -7.05 19.19
N CYS A 7 -35.02 -7.45 18.08
CA CYS A 7 -33.73 -6.88 17.63
C CYS A 7 -33.88 -5.62 16.76
N ALA A 8 -35.05 -5.37 16.18
CA ALA A 8 -35.25 -4.26 15.23
C ALA A 8 -35.63 -2.91 15.86
N ALA A 9 -35.89 -2.85 17.18
CA ALA A 9 -36.47 -1.66 17.83
C ALA A 9 -35.48 -0.85 18.70
N ARG A 10 -34.16 -1.10 18.64
CA ARG A 10 -33.16 -0.29 19.34
C ARG A 10 -31.88 -0.13 18.51
N LEU A 11 -31.91 0.75 17.51
CA LEU A 11 -30.71 1.37 16.95
C LEU A 11 -30.99 2.87 16.75
N PRO A 12 -30.19 3.76 17.35
CA PRO A 12 -30.35 5.19 17.21
C PRO A 12 -29.78 5.65 15.86
N ILE A 13 -30.65 6.29 15.08
CA ILE A 13 -30.33 7.13 13.93
C ILE A 13 -29.68 8.42 14.48
N LEU A 14 -28.58 8.88 13.85
CA LEU A 14 -27.76 10.07 14.16
C LEU A 14 -26.73 9.92 15.30
N SER A 15 -25.51 9.45 14.98
CA SER A 15 -24.21 9.82 15.64
C SER A 15 -22.96 9.08 15.09
N ALA A 16 -23.02 8.35 13.97
CA ALA A 16 -21.95 7.42 13.56
C ALA A 16 -20.99 7.93 12.46
N ALA A 17 -20.56 9.19 12.51
CA ALA A 17 -19.54 9.74 11.61
C ALA A 17 -18.16 9.98 12.28
N HIS A 18 -17.94 9.47 13.50
CA HIS A 18 -16.69 9.67 14.26
C HIS A 18 -16.12 8.39 14.92
N SER A 19 -16.59 7.19 14.57
CA SER A 19 -16.22 5.95 15.31
C SER A 19 -15.99 4.69 14.46
N THR A 20 -15.77 4.82 13.15
CA THR A 20 -15.54 3.65 12.27
C THR A 20 -14.07 3.27 12.08
N SER A 21 -13.13 3.97 12.72
CA SER A 21 -11.70 3.60 12.77
C SER A 21 -11.32 2.70 13.98
N ARG A 22 -12.29 2.28 14.82
CA ARG A 22 -12.01 1.44 16.02
C ARG A 22 -12.58 0.02 15.99
N LEU A 23 -13.19 -0.44 14.90
CA LEU A 23 -13.86 -1.75 14.84
C LEU A 23 -13.16 -2.84 14.01
N PHE A 24 -11.90 -2.64 13.61
CA PHE A 24 -11.05 -3.68 12.99
C PHE A 24 -9.98 -4.24 13.95
N LEU A 25 -10.10 -3.99 15.25
CA LEU A 25 -9.26 -4.58 16.29
C LEU A 25 -10.13 -5.25 17.36
N SER A 26 -10.76 -6.39 17.01
CA SER A 26 -11.15 -7.37 18.04
C SER A 26 -11.48 -8.73 17.41
N THR A 27 -10.86 -9.77 17.97
CA THR A 27 -11.10 -11.21 17.76
C THR A 27 -10.43 -11.91 16.56
N ALA A 28 -9.12 -11.73 16.43
CA ALA A 28 -8.24 -12.90 16.34
C ALA A 28 -7.44 -12.99 17.64
N LYS A 29 -7.92 -13.80 18.59
CA LYS A 29 -7.13 -14.21 19.77
C LYS A 29 -6.04 -15.16 19.30
N LEU A 30 -4.91 -14.61 18.86
CA LEU A 30 -3.61 -15.26 19.01
C LEU A 30 -2.93 -14.60 20.20
N ASN A 31 -3.07 -15.22 21.36
CA ASN A 31 -2.21 -14.95 22.51
C ASN A 31 -0.78 -15.32 22.12
N SER A 32 -0.01 -14.37 21.63
CA SER A 32 1.46 -14.40 21.74
C SER A 32 1.87 -13.20 22.59
N PRO A 33 2.34 -13.40 23.83
CA PRO A 33 2.80 -12.30 24.65
C PRO A 33 4.19 -11.91 24.16
N VAL A 34 4.31 -10.83 23.38
CA VAL A 34 5.58 -10.09 23.31
C VAL A 34 5.53 -9.06 24.43
N LEU A 35 5.63 -9.61 25.65
CA LEU A 35 6.12 -8.91 26.82
C LEU A 35 7.36 -8.11 26.40
N SER A 36 7.48 -6.87 26.89
CA SER A 36 8.78 -6.37 27.30
C SER A 36 9.45 -7.54 28.02
N ARG A 37 10.46 -8.15 27.42
CA ARG A 37 11.13 -9.28 28.06
C ARG A 37 11.99 -8.67 29.16
N ALA A 38 11.35 -8.21 30.23
CA ALA A 38 11.93 -8.20 31.55
C ALA A 38 12.72 -9.49 31.62
N MET A 39 14.04 -9.38 31.78
CA MET A 39 14.92 -10.54 31.74
C MET A 39 14.34 -11.58 32.69
N SER A 40 13.75 -12.64 32.14
CA SER A 40 13.01 -13.60 32.92
C SER A 40 14.02 -14.34 33.78
N LEU A 41 14.02 -14.05 35.07
CA LEU A 41 14.91 -14.65 36.03
C LEU A 41 14.42 -16.07 36.31
N SER A 42 15.24 -17.07 36.01
CA SER A 42 14.91 -18.49 36.23
C SER A 42 15.94 -19.14 37.14
N PHE A 43 15.49 -19.80 38.20
CA PHE A 43 16.35 -20.47 39.17
C PHE A 43 16.71 -21.88 38.70
N VAL A 44 17.97 -22.27 38.86
CA VAL A 44 18.46 -23.62 38.56
C VAL A 44 18.68 -24.35 39.89
N SER A 45 18.10 -25.54 40.00
CA SER A 45 18.29 -26.45 41.13
C SER A 45 18.38 -27.89 40.62
N THR A 46 19.34 -28.65 41.13
CA THR A 46 19.58 -30.07 40.81
C THR A 46 19.86 -30.86 42.09
N PRO A 47 19.30 -32.08 42.23
CA PRO A 47 19.59 -32.97 43.35
C PRO A 47 21.00 -33.58 43.28
N ASP A 48 21.66 -33.53 42.12
CA ASP A 48 22.98 -34.13 41.88
C ASP A 48 24.15 -33.23 42.32
N ALA A 49 23.85 -32.06 42.88
CA ALA A 49 24.80 -31.13 43.49
C ALA A 49 24.31 -30.73 44.90
N PRO A 50 25.20 -30.30 45.80
CA PRO A 50 24.82 -29.92 47.16
C PRO A 50 23.69 -28.88 47.18
N ALA A 51 22.62 -29.15 47.93
CA ALA A 51 21.52 -28.21 48.08
C ALA A 51 22.00 -26.90 48.72
N ALA A 52 21.35 -25.78 48.38
CA ALA A 52 21.69 -24.49 48.98
C ALA A 52 21.44 -24.52 50.49
N VAL A 53 22.48 -24.22 51.27
CA VAL A 53 22.45 -24.29 52.75
C VAL A 53 21.92 -22.98 53.36
N GLY A 54 21.89 -21.89 52.58
CA GLY A 54 21.39 -20.57 52.99
C GLY A 54 20.30 -20.02 52.05
N PRO A 55 19.88 -18.76 52.20
CA PRO A 55 18.81 -18.15 51.40
C PRO A 55 19.30 -17.75 49.99
N TYR A 56 19.92 -18.68 49.26
CA TYR A 56 20.40 -18.52 47.89
C TYR A 56 20.01 -19.73 47.03
N ASN A 57 20.09 -19.59 45.71
CA ASN A 57 19.84 -20.68 44.75
C ASN A 57 21.18 -21.22 44.23
N GLN A 58 21.25 -22.50 43.83
CA GLN A 58 22.49 -23.06 43.26
C GLN A 58 22.99 -22.28 42.04
N ALA A 59 22.07 -21.87 41.16
CA ALA A 59 22.36 -20.85 40.14
C ALA A 59 21.11 -20.08 39.73
N VAL A 60 21.31 -18.90 39.15
CA VAL A 60 20.25 -18.02 38.62
C VAL A 60 20.58 -17.68 37.17
N LYS A 61 19.62 -17.93 36.28
CA LYS A 61 19.73 -17.62 34.86
C LYS A 61 18.96 -16.36 34.53
N VAL A 62 19.65 -15.44 33.85
CA VAL A 62 19.13 -14.14 33.42
C VAL A 62 19.55 -13.91 31.98
N GLY A 63 18.58 -13.95 31.06
CA GLY A 63 18.85 -13.83 29.63
C GLY A 63 19.76 -14.96 29.10
N SER A 64 20.94 -14.59 28.58
CA SER A 64 21.95 -15.52 28.08
C SER A 64 23.08 -15.82 29.09
N LEU A 65 22.96 -15.38 30.34
CA LEU A 65 23.94 -15.64 31.39
C LEU A 65 23.35 -16.52 32.49
N LEU A 66 24.20 -17.37 33.08
CA LEU A 66 23.94 -18.15 34.29
C LEU A 66 24.96 -17.74 35.35
N PHE A 67 24.46 -17.35 36.52
CA PHE A 67 25.26 -16.99 37.69
C PHE A 67 25.17 -18.14 38.68
N CYS A 68 26.27 -18.87 38.88
CA CYS A 68 26.36 -19.96 39.83
C CYS A 68 26.85 -19.43 41.18
N SER A 69 26.16 -19.79 42.26
CA SER A 69 26.63 -19.50 43.62
C SER A 69 27.88 -20.31 43.96
N GLY A 70 28.58 -19.87 45.01
CA GLY A 70 29.78 -20.53 45.50
C GLY A 70 29.56 -22.02 45.80
N SER A 71 30.41 -22.85 45.20
CA SER A 71 30.36 -24.30 45.27
C SER A 71 31.54 -24.79 46.12
N LEU A 72 31.22 -25.41 47.26
CA LEU A 72 32.17 -26.08 48.14
C LEU A 72 32.41 -27.52 47.71
N GLY A 73 33.51 -28.10 48.20
CA GLY A 73 33.85 -29.52 48.06
C GLY A 73 33.00 -30.44 48.94
N ILE A 74 31.66 -30.32 48.84
CA ILE A 74 30.69 -31.14 49.56
C ILE A 74 30.29 -32.32 48.69
N ASP A 75 30.24 -33.51 49.26
CA ASP A 75 29.66 -34.66 48.59
C ASP A 75 28.12 -34.55 48.61
N PRO A 76 27.44 -34.48 47.44
CA PRO A 76 25.98 -34.31 47.39
C PRO A 76 25.21 -35.46 48.05
N ALA A 77 25.77 -36.67 48.13
CA ALA A 77 25.10 -37.81 48.75
C ALA A 77 25.12 -37.76 50.29
N THR A 78 26.18 -37.20 50.87
CA THR A 78 26.38 -37.17 52.34
C THR A 78 26.12 -35.80 52.96
N GLY A 79 26.14 -34.73 52.17
CA GLY A 79 26.01 -33.35 52.63
C GLY A 79 27.18 -32.86 53.48
N LYS A 80 28.30 -33.60 53.51
CA LYS A 80 29.51 -33.26 54.27
C LYS A 80 30.68 -32.92 53.34
N LEU A 81 31.64 -32.15 53.83
CA LEU A 81 32.88 -31.85 53.10
C LEU A 81 33.67 -33.14 52.83
N THR A 82 34.18 -33.26 51.61
CA THR A 82 34.98 -34.42 51.20
C THR A 82 36.27 -34.49 52.02
N PRO A 83 36.55 -35.62 52.70
CA PRO A 83 37.81 -35.82 53.40
C PRO A 83 38.96 -35.97 52.40
N GLY A 84 40.13 -35.41 52.71
CA GLY A 84 41.30 -35.45 51.81
C GLY A 84 41.99 -34.11 51.56
N GLY A 85 41.73 -33.10 52.40
CA GLY A 85 42.40 -31.80 52.29
C GLY A 85 41.93 -30.97 51.08
N VAL A 86 42.73 -29.96 50.72
CA VAL A 86 42.36 -28.98 49.68
C VAL A 86 42.26 -29.62 48.28
N GLU A 87 43.04 -30.66 48.00
CA GLU A 87 43.00 -31.36 46.71
C GLU A 87 41.65 -32.03 46.47
N ALA A 88 41.21 -32.88 47.41
CA ALA A 88 39.92 -33.57 47.31
C ALA A 88 38.73 -32.61 47.32
N GLN A 89 38.79 -31.54 48.13
CA GLN A 89 37.74 -30.53 48.14
C GLN A 89 37.70 -29.70 46.85
N THR A 90 38.85 -29.39 46.24
CA THR A 90 38.91 -28.66 44.96
C THR A 90 38.30 -29.49 43.83
N GLU A 91 38.65 -30.78 43.73
CA GLU A 91 38.09 -31.67 42.71
C GLU A 91 36.57 -31.83 42.86
N GLN A 92 36.09 -32.03 44.09
CA GLN A 92 34.67 -32.17 44.34
C GLN A 92 33.91 -30.85 44.08
N ALA A 93 34.46 -29.69 44.45
CA ALA A 93 33.85 -28.38 44.21
C ALA A 93 33.68 -28.11 42.71
N LEU A 94 34.70 -28.40 41.90
CA LEU A 94 34.66 -28.25 40.44
C LEU A 94 33.65 -29.22 39.81
N LYS A 95 33.53 -30.45 40.33
CA LYS A 95 32.51 -31.42 39.90
C LYS A 95 31.10 -30.92 40.21
N ASN A 96 30.86 -30.40 41.41
CA ASN A 96 29.57 -29.83 41.80
C ASN A 96 29.18 -28.64 40.90
N MET A 97 30.13 -27.74 40.66
CA MET A 97 29.94 -26.60 39.76
C MET A 97 29.62 -27.07 38.33
N LYS A 98 30.29 -28.10 37.81
CA LYS A 98 29.98 -28.71 36.50
C LYS A 98 28.53 -29.17 36.43
N THR A 99 28.08 -29.92 37.43
CA THR A 99 26.71 -30.43 37.50
C THR A 99 25.68 -29.30 37.50
N ILE A 100 25.95 -28.20 38.22
CA ILE A 100 25.06 -27.02 38.24
C ILE A 100 25.03 -26.33 36.87
N ILE A 101 26.16 -26.19 36.18
CA ILE A 101 26.24 -25.63 34.83
C ILE A 101 25.43 -26.48 33.84
N GLU A 102 25.60 -27.80 33.88
CA GLU A 102 24.90 -28.75 33.01
C GLU A 102 23.38 -28.73 33.27
N ALA A 103 22.96 -28.67 34.53
CA ALA A 103 21.55 -28.48 34.90
C ALA A 103 20.99 -27.14 34.40
N GLY A 104 21.81 -26.10 34.31
CA GLY A 104 21.47 -24.81 33.70
C GLY A 104 21.41 -24.81 32.17
N GLY A 105 21.74 -25.95 31.52
CA GLY A 105 21.78 -26.12 30.07
C GLY A 105 23.10 -25.65 29.42
N GLY A 106 24.20 -25.69 30.18
CA GLY A 106 25.52 -25.20 29.77
C GLY A 106 26.63 -26.24 29.70
N GLU A 107 27.82 -25.81 29.27
CA GLU A 107 29.04 -26.62 29.17
C GLU A 107 30.22 -25.88 29.85
N VAL A 108 31.12 -26.60 30.54
CA VAL A 108 32.26 -26.00 31.26
C VAL A 108 33.17 -25.14 30.35
N SER A 109 33.25 -25.45 29.06
CA SER A 109 34.05 -24.73 28.06
C SER A 109 33.58 -23.28 27.78
N LYS A 110 32.42 -22.86 28.29
CA LYS A 110 31.89 -21.48 28.11
C LYS A 110 31.75 -20.71 29.42
N VAL A 111 32.43 -21.15 30.48
CA VAL A 111 32.56 -20.36 31.71
C VAL A 111 33.36 -19.10 31.39
N VAL A 112 32.79 -17.92 31.62
CA VAL A 112 33.43 -16.64 31.26
C VAL A 112 34.29 -16.10 32.39
N LYS A 113 33.84 -16.28 33.65
CA LYS A 113 34.55 -15.82 34.84
C LYS A 113 34.37 -16.81 35.98
N THR A 114 35.43 -17.03 36.75
CA THR A 114 35.39 -17.76 38.03
C THR A 114 35.99 -16.91 39.15
N THR A 115 35.41 -16.95 40.33
CA THR A 115 36.03 -16.42 41.56
C THR A 115 36.37 -17.59 42.46
N VAL A 116 37.63 -17.68 42.87
CA VAL A 116 38.17 -18.76 43.69
C VAL A 116 38.49 -18.21 45.08
N PHE A 117 38.00 -18.89 46.11
CA PHE A 117 38.27 -18.58 47.50
C PHE A 117 39.04 -19.74 48.15
N LEU A 118 40.19 -19.44 48.75
CA LEU A 118 41.06 -20.38 49.45
C LEU A 118 41.19 -19.99 50.92
N GLN A 119 41.21 -20.96 51.85
CA GLN A 119 41.50 -20.64 53.25
C GLN A 119 42.98 -20.23 53.45
N SER A 120 43.88 -20.83 52.68
CA SER A 120 45.32 -20.56 52.73
C SER A 120 45.89 -20.43 51.31
N MET A 121 46.64 -19.35 51.05
CA MET A 121 47.30 -19.16 49.75
C MET A 121 48.47 -20.13 49.52
N ASN A 122 48.89 -20.87 50.55
CA ASN A 122 49.88 -21.93 50.40
C ASN A 122 49.37 -23.08 49.51
N ASP A 123 48.05 -23.26 49.42
CA ASP A 123 47.41 -24.30 48.61
C ASP A 123 47.19 -23.87 47.14
N PHE A 124 47.63 -22.67 46.78
CA PHE A 124 47.41 -22.07 45.46
C PHE A 124 48.01 -22.91 44.32
N ALA A 125 49.20 -23.50 44.53
CA ALA A 125 49.86 -24.34 43.53
C ALA A 125 49.09 -25.64 43.26
N VAL A 126 48.61 -26.30 44.32
CA VAL A 126 47.82 -27.55 44.24
C VAL A 126 46.50 -27.30 43.51
N MET A 127 45.78 -26.25 43.90
CA MET A 127 44.53 -25.83 43.27
C MET A 127 44.73 -25.51 41.78
N ASN A 128 45.78 -24.76 41.42
CA ASN A 128 46.06 -24.41 40.02
C ASN A 128 46.29 -25.64 39.14
N GLY A 129 46.95 -26.68 39.67
CA GLY A 129 47.14 -27.94 38.95
C GLY A 129 45.82 -28.63 38.60
N ILE A 130 44.89 -28.69 39.56
CA ILE A 130 43.56 -29.28 39.37
C ILE A 130 42.71 -28.42 38.43
N TYR A 131 42.69 -27.10 38.66
CA TYR A 131 41.95 -26.13 37.86
C TYR A 131 42.36 -26.18 36.39
N ALA A 132 43.67 -26.28 36.10
CA ALA A 132 44.20 -26.37 34.74
C ALA A 132 43.78 -27.67 34.03
N ARG A 133 43.67 -28.80 34.77
CA ARG A 133 43.17 -30.07 34.21
C ARG A 133 41.67 -30.02 33.91
N PHE A 134 40.90 -29.33 34.75
CA PHE A 134 39.44 -29.28 34.63
C PHE A 134 38.96 -28.40 33.45
N PHE A 135 39.62 -27.26 33.22
CA PHE A 135 39.26 -26.28 32.17
C PHE A 135 40.04 -26.48 30.85
N ASP A 136 40.44 -27.71 30.53
CA ASP A 136 41.31 -28.03 29.39
C ASP A 136 40.99 -27.20 28.11
N GLY A 137 42.00 -26.47 27.62
CA GLY A 137 41.87 -25.48 26.54
C GLY A 137 41.38 -24.08 26.95
N HIS A 138 40.13 -23.94 27.42
CA HIS A 138 39.50 -22.64 27.69
C HIS A 138 39.77 -22.16 29.12
N LYS A 139 40.52 -21.06 29.29
CA LYS A 139 40.85 -20.50 30.61
C LYS A 139 39.93 -19.32 30.95
N PRO A 140 38.97 -19.46 31.88
CA PRO A 140 38.10 -18.35 32.26
C PRO A 140 38.86 -17.20 32.92
N ALA A 141 38.31 -15.98 32.84
CA ALA A 141 38.81 -14.87 33.65
C ALA A 141 38.69 -15.25 35.15
N ARG A 142 39.77 -15.10 35.93
CA ARG A 142 39.80 -15.60 37.30
C ARG A 142 40.33 -14.58 38.29
N SER A 143 39.60 -14.42 39.39
CA SER A 143 40.12 -13.83 40.63
C SER A 143 40.31 -14.95 41.67
N ALA A 144 41.44 -14.96 42.38
CA ALA A 144 41.71 -15.92 43.44
C ALA A 144 42.16 -15.17 44.70
N VAL A 145 41.48 -15.40 45.82
CA VAL A 145 41.72 -14.67 47.07
C VAL A 145 41.83 -15.63 48.25
N GLN A 146 42.69 -15.29 49.21
CA GLN A 146 42.72 -15.96 50.50
C GLN A 146 41.66 -15.35 51.43
N VAL A 147 40.83 -16.17 52.05
CA VAL A 147 39.80 -15.75 53.00
C VAL A 147 40.09 -16.28 54.39
N ALA A 148 39.66 -15.56 55.43
CA ALA A 148 39.91 -15.94 56.82
C ALA A 148 39.22 -17.28 57.20
N ARG A 149 38.02 -17.53 56.67
CA ARG A 149 37.24 -18.74 56.92
C ARG A 149 36.15 -18.92 55.86
N LEU A 150 35.95 -20.15 55.38
CA LEU A 150 34.85 -20.52 54.49
C LEU A 150 33.72 -21.21 55.29
N PRO A 151 32.48 -21.27 54.76
CA PRO A 151 31.41 -22.02 55.39
C PRO A 151 31.80 -23.50 55.61
N LEU A 152 31.30 -24.09 56.71
CA LEU A 152 31.60 -25.47 57.13
C LEU A 152 33.08 -25.78 57.36
N ASP A 153 33.94 -24.76 57.52
CA ASP A 153 35.39 -24.91 57.59
C ASP A 153 35.99 -25.54 56.32
N GLY A 154 35.39 -25.24 55.15
CA GLY A 154 35.92 -25.61 53.85
C GLY A 154 37.30 -24.99 53.57
N LEU A 155 38.08 -25.66 52.73
CA LEU A 155 39.41 -25.22 52.32
C LEU A 155 39.40 -24.49 50.96
N PHE A 156 38.38 -24.78 50.12
CA PHE A 156 38.23 -24.24 48.77
C PHE A 156 36.75 -24.05 48.40
N GLU A 157 36.43 -22.90 47.81
CA GLU A 157 35.12 -22.58 47.23
C GLU A 157 35.30 -21.88 45.87
N ILE A 158 34.42 -22.18 44.91
CA ILE A 158 34.43 -21.56 43.59
C ILE A 158 33.03 -21.14 43.14
N GLU A 159 32.90 -19.92 42.65
CA GLU A 159 31.72 -19.45 41.92
C GLU A 159 32.07 -19.17 40.46
N CYS A 160 31.06 -19.17 39.58
CA CYS A 160 31.28 -18.89 38.18
C CYS A 160 30.11 -18.18 37.49
N ILE A 161 30.43 -17.45 36.43
CA ILE A 161 29.48 -16.88 35.48
C ILE A 161 29.66 -17.62 34.16
N PHE A 162 28.56 -18.06 33.58
CA PHE A 162 28.50 -18.88 32.39
C PHE A 162 27.63 -18.25 31.30
N GLY A 163 28.05 -18.35 30.03
CA GLY A 163 27.30 -17.88 28.86
C GLY A 163 26.57 -19.01 28.12
N LEU A 164 25.24 -18.91 27.99
CA LEU A 164 24.39 -19.89 27.30
C LEU A 164 24.44 -19.74 25.78
N LYS A 165 24.54 -20.87 25.06
CA LYS A 165 24.43 -20.93 23.59
C LYS A 165 23.00 -20.57 23.15
N ARG A 166 22.83 -19.54 22.32
CA ARG A 166 21.57 -19.32 21.59
C ARG A 166 21.32 -20.52 20.67
N ARG A 167 20.17 -21.21 20.79
CA ARG A 167 19.72 -22.18 19.77
C ARG A 167 19.67 -21.44 18.43
N GLY A 168 20.48 -21.88 17.48
CA GLY A 168 20.74 -21.18 16.23
C GLY A 168 19.51 -21.12 15.32
N PHE A 169 19.19 -19.92 14.85
CA PHE A 169 18.83 -19.74 13.45
C PHE A 169 20.13 -19.90 12.64
N ALA A 170 20.08 -20.66 11.55
CA ALA A 170 21.21 -20.88 10.67
C ALA A 170 21.70 -19.54 10.10
N SER A 171 22.81 -19.02 10.61
CA SER A 171 23.50 -17.88 10.00
C SER A 171 24.43 -18.40 8.92
N MET A 172 24.05 -18.11 7.68
CA MET A 172 24.91 -18.14 6.52
C MET A 172 26.19 -17.36 6.83
N SER A 173 27.34 -18.03 6.72
CA SER A 173 28.66 -17.39 6.84
C SER A 173 28.82 -16.42 5.68
N ILE A 174 28.53 -15.14 5.92
CA ILE A 174 29.10 -14.06 5.13
C ILE A 174 30.43 -13.74 5.79
N SER A 175 31.50 -14.10 5.11
CA SER A 175 32.83 -13.55 5.31
C SER A 175 32.77 -12.04 5.08
N SER A 176 32.42 -11.29 6.11
CA SER A 176 32.74 -9.87 6.19
C SER A 176 34.02 -9.75 7.01
N HIS A 177 35.10 -9.40 6.32
CA HIS A 177 36.28 -8.78 6.92
C HIS A 177 35.79 -7.56 7.72
N CYS A 178 35.56 -7.77 9.01
CA CYS A 178 35.05 -6.79 9.95
C CYS A 178 36.27 -6.11 10.59
N TRP A 179 36.70 -5.01 9.98
CA TRP A 179 37.76 -4.10 10.43
C TRP A 179 37.41 -3.32 11.72
N TRP A 180 36.57 -3.87 12.59
CA TRP A 180 35.99 -3.16 13.75
C TRP A 180 36.44 -3.71 15.11
N GLY A 181 37.29 -4.74 15.16
CA GLY A 181 37.66 -5.45 16.39
C GLY A 181 38.73 -4.80 17.27
N GLU A 182 39.56 -3.89 16.73
CA GLU A 182 40.70 -3.32 17.48
C GLU A 182 40.40 -1.98 18.18
N ALA A 183 39.39 -1.22 17.73
CA ALA A 183 39.15 0.14 18.21
C ALA A 183 38.30 0.24 19.50
N LEU A 184 37.45 -0.76 19.77
CA LEU A 184 36.56 -0.79 20.95
C LEU A 184 37.27 -1.15 22.27
N ASN A 185 38.57 -1.46 22.24
CA ASN A 185 39.36 -1.83 23.42
C ASN A 185 40.12 -0.66 24.07
N ARG A 186 39.85 0.59 23.68
CA ARG A 186 40.48 1.79 24.26
C ARG A 186 39.56 2.44 25.29
N GLY A 187 40.11 2.84 26.44
CA GLY A 187 39.37 3.45 27.54
C GLY A 187 38.65 4.74 27.11
N VAL A 188 37.56 5.08 27.81
CA VAL A 188 36.69 6.25 27.52
C VAL A 188 37.47 7.58 27.49
N ASN A 189 38.61 7.64 28.17
CA ASN A 189 39.49 8.81 28.27
C ASN A 189 40.68 8.79 27.28
N THR A 190 40.60 8.01 26.20
CA THR A 190 41.68 7.95 25.20
C THR A 190 41.55 9.11 24.21
N PHE A 191 42.59 9.93 24.08
CA PHE A 191 42.63 11.06 23.16
C PHE A 191 43.28 10.69 21.82
N SER A 192 42.80 11.29 20.73
CA SER A 192 43.46 11.28 19.41
C SER A 192 44.72 12.15 19.43
N PRO A 193 45.64 11.99 18.45
CA PRO A 193 46.80 12.89 18.29
C PRO A 193 46.42 14.38 18.22
N GLU A 194 45.20 14.68 17.76
CA GLU A 194 44.60 16.01 17.65
C GLU A 194 43.97 16.51 18.97
N GLY A 195 44.04 15.73 20.05
CA GLY A 195 43.58 16.11 21.39
C GLY A 195 42.08 15.96 21.62
N ARG A 196 41.35 15.22 20.78
CA ARG A 196 39.90 14.95 20.93
C ARG A 196 39.66 13.55 21.48
N LEU A 197 38.51 13.33 22.13
CA LEU A 197 38.14 11.99 22.63
C LEU A 197 37.95 11.02 21.46
N PHE A 198 38.75 9.95 21.43
CA PHE A 198 38.79 9.00 20.32
C PHE A 198 37.44 8.30 20.08
N GLN A 199 36.68 8.04 21.15
CA GLN A 199 35.35 7.44 21.04
C GLN A 199 34.31 8.40 20.42
N VAL A 200 34.46 9.70 20.62
CA VAL A 200 33.58 10.73 20.04
C VAL A 200 33.88 10.92 18.56
N GLU A 201 35.16 10.97 18.18
CA GLU A 201 35.55 11.01 16.76
C GLU A 201 34.99 9.81 15.99
N TYR A 202 35.08 8.62 16.58
CA TYR A 202 34.50 7.41 15.98
C TYR A 202 32.97 7.50 15.84
N ALA A 203 32.27 8.04 16.84
CA ALA A 203 30.83 8.26 16.76
C ALA A 203 30.46 9.28 15.66
N ILE A 204 31.26 10.33 15.47
CA ILE A 204 31.11 11.31 14.40
C ILE A 204 31.33 10.66 13.03
N GLU A 205 32.35 9.82 12.87
CA GLU A 205 32.58 9.07 11.63
C GLU A 205 31.45 8.06 11.35
N ALA A 206 30.87 7.44 12.38
CA ALA A 206 29.72 6.57 12.22
C ALA A 206 28.46 7.31 11.71
N ILE A 207 28.27 8.58 12.09
CA ILE A 207 27.17 9.42 11.58
C ILE A 207 27.34 9.71 10.08
N LYS A 208 28.59 9.82 9.59
CA LYS A 208 28.85 9.94 8.14
C LYS A 208 28.46 8.70 7.35
N LEU A 209 28.12 7.58 7.98
CA LEU A 209 27.52 6.42 7.31
C LEU A 209 25.97 6.45 7.34
N GLY A 210 25.39 7.42 8.05
CA GLY A 210 23.95 7.62 8.18
C GLY A 210 23.29 8.20 6.93
N SER A 211 21.95 8.16 6.91
CA SER A 211 21.12 8.81 5.90
C SER A 211 21.35 10.32 5.87
N THR A 212 21.27 10.91 4.68
CA THR A 212 21.45 12.36 4.56
C THR A 212 20.21 13.08 5.08
N THR A 213 20.43 14.05 5.96
CA THR A 213 19.39 14.83 6.63
C THR A 213 19.75 16.29 6.51
N VAL A 214 18.77 17.13 6.18
CA VAL A 214 18.99 18.54 5.90
C VAL A 214 17.91 19.37 6.58
N GLY A 215 18.30 20.51 7.14
CA GLY A 215 17.40 21.48 7.74
C GLY A 215 17.68 22.89 7.22
N VAL A 216 16.62 23.66 6.97
CA VAL A 216 16.69 25.04 6.51
C VAL A 216 15.70 25.88 7.31
N LYS A 217 16.17 27.01 7.85
CA LYS A 217 15.38 28.00 8.58
C LYS A 217 15.08 29.19 7.67
N THR A 218 13.84 29.64 7.72
CA THR A 218 13.31 30.81 7.02
C THR A 218 12.70 31.79 8.01
N LYS A 219 12.16 32.90 7.53
CA LYS A 219 11.40 33.84 8.39
C LYS A 219 10.03 33.28 8.80
N GLU A 220 9.47 32.40 7.97
CA GLU A 220 8.13 31.84 8.13
C GLU A 220 8.12 30.56 8.98
N GLY A 221 9.22 29.82 8.99
CA GLY A 221 9.32 28.55 9.70
C GLY A 221 10.62 27.81 9.43
N VAL A 222 10.69 26.55 9.89
CA VAL A 222 11.86 25.67 9.67
C VAL A 222 11.40 24.42 8.92
N VAL A 223 12.17 24.01 7.91
CA VAL A 223 11.91 22.79 7.13
C VAL A 223 12.99 21.76 7.43
N LEU A 224 12.57 20.51 7.62
CA LEU A 224 13.43 19.34 7.82
C LEU A 224 13.14 18.31 6.74
N ALA A 225 14.19 17.80 6.09
CA ALA A 225 14.08 16.74 5.10
C ALA A 225 15.09 15.62 5.37
N VAL A 226 14.68 14.37 5.21
CA VAL A 226 15.54 13.19 5.44
C VAL A 226 15.39 12.16 4.34
N GLU A 227 16.52 11.65 3.88
CA GLU A 227 16.62 10.45 3.05
C GLU A 227 16.25 9.19 3.86
N LYS A 228 15.30 8.39 3.38
CA LYS A 228 14.97 7.06 3.91
C LYS A 228 15.67 5.98 3.07
N ARG A 229 16.79 5.47 3.58
CA ARG A 229 17.46 4.30 2.98
C ARG A 229 16.81 2.99 3.42
N VAL A 230 16.16 2.31 2.48
CA VAL A 230 15.64 0.96 2.69
C VAL A 230 16.76 -0.05 2.43
N GLN A 231 17.41 -0.52 3.50
CA GLN A 231 18.54 -1.47 3.37
C GLN A 231 18.12 -2.88 2.93
N SER A 232 16.84 -3.22 3.07
CA SER A 232 16.30 -4.54 2.71
C SER A 232 14.92 -4.40 2.08
N PRO A 233 14.64 -5.07 0.96
CA PRO A 233 13.31 -5.08 0.34
C PRO A 233 12.23 -5.74 1.22
N LEU A 234 12.61 -6.42 2.31
CA LEU A 234 11.67 -6.97 3.30
C LEU A 234 11.24 -5.93 4.36
N LEU A 235 11.84 -4.74 4.37
CA LEU A 235 11.60 -3.71 5.36
C LEU A 235 10.67 -2.64 4.78
N GLU A 236 9.49 -2.47 5.35
CA GLU A 236 8.52 -1.48 4.89
C GLU A 236 9.05 -0.06 5.11
N SER A 237 9.09 0.75 4.05
CA SER A 237 9.58 2.14 4.08
C SER A 237 8.76 3.04 5.03
N SER A 238 7.48 2.73 5.21
CA SER A 238 6.58 3.38 6.18
C SER A 238 7.03 3.18 7.63
N SER A 239 7.68 2.06 7.95
CA SER A 239 8.17 1.74 9.30
C SER A 239 9.48 2.48 9.67
N ILE A 240 10.15 3.07 8.67
CA ILE A 240 11.36 3.86 8.87
C ILE A 240 10.97 5.30 9.18
N GLU A 241 11.04 5.65 10.47
CA GLU A 241 10.87 7.03 10.95
C GLU A 241 12.24 7.67 11.19
N LYS A 242 12.49 8.79 10.50
CA LYS A 242 13.71 9.59 10.66
C LYS A 242 13.45 11.02 11.12
N ILE A 243 12.22 11.50 10.96
CA ILE A 243 11.74 12.74 11.56
C ILE A 243 10.70 12.38 12.62
N MET A 244 10.82 12.98 13.82
CA MET A 244 9.92 12.75 14.95
C MET A 244 9.51 14.07 15.62
N GLU A 245 8.28 14.10 16.11
CA GLU A 245 7.77 15.17 16.97
C GLU A 245 8.35 15.06 18.39
N ILE A 246 8.85 16.17 18.94
CA ILE A 246 9.22 16.29 20.35
C ILE A 246 8.06 16.91 21.15
N ASP A 247 7.51 18.01 20.64
CA ASP A 247 6.34 18.71 21.17
C ASP A 247 5.65 19.46 20.02
N ARG A 248 4.48 20.04 20.26
CA ARG A 248 3.70 20.72 19.20
C ARG A 248 4.46 21.82 18.47
N HIS A 249 5.43 22.48 19.11
CA HIS A 249 6.26 23.53 18.51
C HIS A 249 7.68 23.07 18.19
N LEU A 250 7.98 21.77 18.32
CA LEU A 250 9.33 21.20 18.26
C LEU A 250 9.36 19.86 17.51
N GLY A 251 10.20 19.79 16.49
CA GLY A 251 10.51 18.57 15.73
C GLY A 251 11.99 18.26 15.70
N CYS A 252 12.31 17.03 15.38
CA CYS A 252 13.70 16.59 15.22
C CYS A 252 13.86 15.66 14.02
N ALA A 253 14.90 15.89 13.23
CA ALA A 253 15.38 14.98 12.20
C ALA A 253 16.73 14.39 12.60
N MET A 254 16.92 13.09 12.41
CA MET A 254 18.12 12.38 12.86
C MET A 254 19.01 11.93 11.68
N SER A 255 20.31 11.78 11.94
CA SER A 255 21.21 10.97 11.11
C SER A 255 22.14 10.12 11.98
N GLY A 256 22.35 8.87 11.57
CA GLY A 256 23.07 7.85 12.36
C GLY A 256 22.14 6.76 12.92
N LEU A 257 22.48 6.25 14.11
CA LEU A 257 21.79 5.11 14.74
C LEU A 257 20.39 5.49 15.26
N THR A 258 19.34 4.91 14.65
CA THR A 258 17.94 5.20 15.01
C THR A 258 17.60 4.86 16.46
N ALA A 259 18.22 3.82 17.04
CA ALA A 259 17.99 3.44 18.43
C ALA A 259 18.48 4.53 19.41
N ASP A 260 19.68 5.05 19.18
CA ASP A 260 20.29 6.12 19.98
C ASP A 260 19.46 7.42 19.84
N ALA A 261 18.98 7.72 18.63
CA ALA A 261 18.10 8.86 18.36
C ALA A 261 16.81 8.83 19.19
N ARG A 262 16.16 7.65 19.26
CA ARG A 262 14.92 7.48 20.03
C ARG A 262 15.12 7.77 21.52
N THR A 263 16.23 7.31 22.10
CA THR A 263 16.55 7.61 23.50
C THR A 263 16.71 9.11 23.75
N MET A 264 17.43 9.82 22.86
CA MET A 264 17.62 11.26 22.99
C MET A 264 16.31 12.04 22.79
N ILE A 265 15.47 11.63 21.85
CA ILE A 265 14.18 12.25 21.56
C ILE A 265 13.16 12.00 22.68
N ASP A 266 13.14 10.80 23.25
CA ASP A 266 12.27 10.49 24.40
C ASP A 266 12.68 11.28 25.63
N HIS A 267 13.99 11.49 25.86
CA HIS A 267 14.46 12.43 26.88
C HIS A 267 13.98 13.84 26.60
N ALA A 268 14.11 14.34 25.36
CA ALA A 268 13.62 15.66 24.96
C ALA A 268 12.11 15.82 25.20
N ARG A 269 11.30 14.80 24.89
CA ARG A 269 9.86 14.77 25.14
C ARG A 269 9.54 14.88 26.62
N VAL A 270 10.19 14.05 27.46
CA VAL A 270 10.01 14.07 28.91
C VAL A 270 10.42 15.42 29.50
N THR A 271 11.56 15.98 29.09
CA THR A 271 12.00 17.31 29.53
C THR A 271 11.01 18.39 29.13
N SER A 272 10.50 18.35 27.89
CA SER A 272 9.53 19.35 27.40
C SER A 272 8.22 19.29 28.16
N GLN A 273 7.67 18.09 28.38
CA GLN A 273 6.44 17.90 29.14
C GLN A 273 6.62 18.28 30.62
N ASN A 274 7.74 17.91 31.25
CA ASN A 274 8.03 18.29 32.63
C ASN A 274 8.17 19.80 32.79
N HIS A 275 8.82 20.47 31.84
CA HIS A 275 8.95 21.92 31.85
C HIS A 275 7.58 22.61 31.71
N ALA A 276 6.76 22.17 30.74
CA ALA A 276 5.40 22.66 30.58
C ALA A 276 4.55 22.43 31.84
N PHE A 277 4.67 21.26 32.47
CA PHE A 277 3.97 20.96 33.71
C PHE A 277 4.44 21.80 34.91
N THR A 278 5.73 22.10 35.00
CA THR A 278 6.32 22.79 36.15
C THR A 278 6.16 24.31 36.07
N TYR A 279 6.33 24.86 34.87
CA TYR A 279 6.39 26.32 34.66
C TYR A 279 5.17 26.88 33.93
N ASP A 280 4.23 26.03 33.49
CA ASP A 280 3.04 26.41 32.71
C ASP A 280 3.37 27.20 31.43
N GLU A 281 4.57 26.96 30.87
CA GLU A 281 5.05 27.57 29.64
C GLU A 281 5.76 26.56 28.74
N ARG A 282 5.81 26.86 27.44
CA ARG A 282 6.51 25.99 26.49
C ARG A 282 8.02 26.17 26.65
N ILE A 283 8.73 25.05 26.71
CA ILE A 283 10.19 25.07 26.75
C ILE A 283 10.79 25.68 25.46
N LYS A 284 11.84 26.47 25.60
CA LYS A 284 12.55 27.10 24.48
C LYS A 284 13.32 26.05 23.66
N VAL A 285 13.48 26.31 22.35
CA VAL A 285 14.16 25.36 21.44
C VAL A 285 15.60 25.10 21.90
N GLU A 286 16.29 26.16 22.31
CA GLU A 286 17.65 26.09 22.84
C GLU A 286 17.72 25.26 24.13
N SER A 287 16.78 25.45 25.06
CA SER A 287 16.76 24.72 26.34
C SER A 287 16.53 23.23 26.16
N VAL A 288 15.67 22.81 25.22
CA VAL A 288 15.51 21.39 24.86
C VAL A 288 16.79 20.83 24.23
N THR A 289 17.39 21.60 23.32
CA THR A 289 18.63 21.22 22.64
C THR A 289 19.76 21.03 23.66
N GLN A 290 19.88 21.93 24.64
CA GLN A 290 20.84 21.83 25.72
C GLN A 290 20.60 20.58 26.57
N ALA A 291 19.36 20.31 26.99
CA ALA A 291 19.03 19.11 27.77
C ALA A 291 19.39 17.80 27.05
N VAL A 292 19.24 17.78 25.71
CA VAL A 292 19.66 16.65 24.87
C VAL A 292 21.18 16.52 24.81
N CYS A 293 21.91 17.63 24.75
CA CYS A 293 23.37 17.64 24.76
C CYS A 293 23.96 17.27 26.13
N ASP A 294 23.34 17.71 27.22
CA ASP A 294 23.71 17.32 28.58
C ASP A 294 23.57 15.80 28.75
N LEU A 295 22.52 15.19 28.19
CA LEU A 295 22.39 13.73 28.15
C LEU A 295 23.54 13.09 27.35
N ALA A 296 23.93 13.69 26.23
CA ALA A 296 25.03 13.21 25.41
C ALA A 296 26.39 13.31 26.13
N LEU A 297 26.59 14.24 27.07
CA LEU A 297 27.84 14.38 27.82
C LEU A 297 28.01 13.35 28.96
N ARG A 298 26.92 12.72 29.41
CA ARG A 298 26.96 11.78 30.55
C ARG A 298 27.85 10.55 30.36
N PHE A 299 28.31 10.23 29.14
CA PHE A 299 29.30 9.14 28.95
C PHE A 299 30.72 9.52 29.44
N GLY A 300 31.00 10.81 29.64
CA GLY A 300 32.31 11.32 30.07
C GLY A 300 32.38 11.74 31.55
N GLU A 301 31.25 11.81 32.26
CA GLU A 301 31.20 12.24 33.65
C GLU A 301 31.37 11.06 34.61
N SER A 302 32.38 11.12 35.49
CA SER A 302 32.50 10.22 36.63
C SER A 302 31.56 10.67 37.75
N VAL A 303 30.27 10.38 37.62
CA VAL A 303 29.32 10.69 38.69
C VAL A 303 29.42 9.61 39.79
N HIS A 304 29.44 10.05 41.04
CA HIS A 304 29.49 9.19 42.23
C HIS A 304 28.20 8.35 42.47
N ASP A 305 27.18 8.47 41.61
CA ASP A 305 25.94 7.68 41.66
C ASP A 305 25.97 6.58 40.59
N GLU A 306 25.73 5.34 41.02
CA GLU A 306 25.90 4.10 40.23
C GLU A 306 24.92 3.94 39.04
N ASP A 307 23.98 4.87 38.82
CA ASP A 307 22.79 4.60 37.99
C ASP A 307 22.86 5.05 36.51
N ALA A 308 23.94 5.65 36.02
CA ALA A 308 23.98 6.03 34.59
C ALA A 308 25.38 6.18 33.96
N MET A 309 26.32 5.28 34.24
CA MET A 309 27.60 5.29 33.50
C MET A 309 27.39 4.72 32.09
N MET A 310 27.18 5.58 31.09
CA MET A 310 27.09 5.16 29.69
C MET A 310 28.47 4.66 29.21
N SER A 311 28.49 3.49 28.58
CA SER A 311 29.73 2.83 28.15
C SER A 311 30.30 3.34 26.81
N ARG A 312 29.54 4.17 26.08
CA ARG A 312 29.92 4.78 24.80
C ARG A 312 29.11 6.05 24.53
N PRO A 313 29.61 6.99 23.71
CA PRO A 313 28.81 8.10 23.18
C PRO A 313 27.68 7.61 22.26
N PHE A 314 26.67 8.45 22.08
CA PHE A 314 25.59 8.22 21.11
C PHE A 314 26.11 8.36 19.68
N GLY A 315 25.76 7.43 18.79
CA GLY A 315 26.15 7.45 17.38
C GLY A 315 25.13 8.16 16.49
N VAL A 316 24.63 9.32 16.91
CA VAL A 316 23.59 10.07 16.21
C VAL A 316 23.85 11.57 16.26
N ALA A 317 23.59 12.27 15.15
CA ALA A 317 23.43 13.73 15.13
C ALA A 317 21.97 14.08 14.91
N LEU A 318 21.52 15.17 15.52
CA LEU A 318 20.14 15.63 15.45
C LEU A 318 20.08 17.05 14.88
N LEU A 319 19.10 17.31 14.04
CA LEU A 319 18.64 18.64 13.67
C LEU A 319 17.32 18.89 14.42
N ILE A 320 17.38 19.76 15.42
CA ILE A 320 16.22 20.15 16.23
C ILE A 320 15.67 21.45 15.65
N ALA A 321 14.43 21.40 15.17
CA ALA A 321 13.71 22.54 14.62
C ALA A 321 12.57 22.93 15.55
N GLY A 322 12.40 24.22 15.78
CA GLY A 322 11.30 24.69 16.59
C GLY A 322 10.97 26.15 16.39
N ILE A 323 9.87 26.57 16.99
CA ILE A 323 9.48 27.98 17.05
C ILE A 323 9.25 28.35 18.51
N ASP A 324 9.94 29.39 18.95
CA ASP A 324 9.75 30.01 20.25
C ASP A 324 9.55 31.53 20.10
N GLU A 325 9.60 32.27 21.21
CA GLU A 325 9.43 33.72 21.25
C GLU A 325 10.44 34.48 20.36
N LEU A 326 11.57 33.86 20.04
CA LEU A 326 12.61 34.43 19.17
C LEU A 326 12.39 34.07 17.68
N GLY A 327 11.27 33.40 17.37
CA GLY A 327 10.88 32.96 16.03
C GLY A 327 11.42 31.57 15.68
N PRO A 328 11.53 31.25 14.37
CA PRO A 328 12.05 29.96 13.89
C PRO A 328 13.51 29.74 14.27
N GLN A 329 13.81 28.59 14.85
CA GLN A 329 15.16 28.18 15.26
C GLN A 329 15.51 26.77 14.78
N LEU A 330 16.75 26.60 14.32
CA LEU A 330 17.31 25.33 13.90
C LEU A 330 18.64 25.11 14.62
N PHE A 331 18.72 24.03 15.38
CA PHE A 331 19.91 23.61 16.11
C PHE A 331 20.45 22.29 15.58
N HIS A 332 21.76 22.17 15.56
CA HIS A 332 22.47 20.94 15.28
C HIS A 332 23.16 20.46 16.55
N THR A 333 22.96 19.19 16.90
CA THR A 333 23.63 18.52 18.02
C THR A 333 24.50 17.39 17.51
N ASP A 334 25.68 17.23 18.09
CA ASP A 334 26.58 16.12 17.78
C ASP A 334 26.87 15.23 19.02
N PRO A 335 27.48 14.05 18.85
CA PRO A 335 27.85 13.15 19.94
C PRO A 335 28.79 13.73 20.99
N SER A 336 29.43 14.87 20.71
CA SER A 336 30.31 15.53 21.66
C SER A 336 29.55 16.32 22.73
N GLY A 337 28.22 16.42 22.61
CA GLY A 337 27.40 17.29 23.45
C GLY A 337 27.50 18.76 23.04
N THR A 338 28.02 19.04 21.84
CA THR A 338 28.06 20.40 21.30
C THR A 338 26.75 20.66 20.55
N PHE A 339 26.12 21.80 20.85
CA PHE A 339 25.02 22.33 20.05
C PHE A 339 25.35 23.69 19.46
N VAL A 340 24.97 23.90 18.20
CA VAL A 340 25.17 25.16 17.49
C VAL A 340 23.92 25.50 16.70
N ARG A 341 23.52 26.77 16.73
CA ARG A 341 22.42 27.30 15.93
C ARG A 341 22.88 27.49 14.48
N TYR A 342 22.05 27.07 13.52
CA TYR A 342 22.31 27.22 12.09
C TYR A 342 21.12 27.83 11.37
N GLU A 343 21.39 28.49 10.25
CA GLU A 343 20.36 28.92 9.32
C GLU A 343 20.05 27.83 8.27
N ALA A 344 21.07 27.09 7.85
CA ALA A 344 20.92 25.88 7.04
C ALA A 344 22.05 24.89 7.38
N LYS A 345 21.70 23.61 7.55
CA LYS A 345 22.65 22.57 7.94
C LYS A 345 22.30 21.22 7.32
N ALA A 346 23.31 20.53 6.81
CA ALA A 346 23.24 19.13 6.41
C ALA A 346 24.05 18.23 7.37
N ILE A 347 23.56 17.02 7.63
CA ILE A 347 24.21 15.96 8.40
C ILE A 347 24.05 14.59 7.69
N GLY A 348 24.90 13.63 8.04
CA GLY A 348 24.90 12.29 7.43
C GLY A 348 25.91 12.10 6.30
N SER A 349 25.74 11.04 5.52
CA SER A 349 26.71 10.63 4.49
C SER A 349 26.88 11.62 3.34
N GLY A 350 25.81 12.23 2.84
CA GLY A 350 25.88 13.25 1.80
C GLY A 350 26.16 14.67 2.32
N SER A 351 26.52 14.85 3.59
CA SER A 351 26.51 16.18 4.24
C SER A 351 27.48 17.18 3.66
N GLU A 352 28.69 16.80 3.24
CA GLU A 352 29.68 17.75 2.68
C GLU A 352 29.22 18.34 1.34
N ALA A 353 28.72 17.49 0.44
CA ALA A 353 28.15 17.91 -0.84
C ALA A 353 26.86 18.72 -0.65
N ALA A 354 25.97 18.23 0.23
CA ALA A 354 24.72 18.92 0.56
C ALA A 354 24.97 20.30 1.19
N GLN A 355 25.97 20.42 2.07
CA GLN A 355 26.30 21.68 2.73
C GLN A 355 26.85 22.71 1.74
N SER A 356 27.63 22.28 0.74
CA SER A 356 28.15 23.16 -0.31
C SER A 356 27.02 23.73 -1.17
N GLU A 357 26.05 22.89 -1.55
CA GLU A 357 24.87 23.33 -2.32
C GLU A 357 23.98 24.27 -1.49
N LEU A 358 23.78 23.97 -0.20
CA LEU A 358 23.05 24.85 0.71
C LEU A 358 23.73 26.22 0.83
N GLN A 359 25.06 26.28 0.88
CA GLN A 359 25.79 27.55 0.95
C GLN A 359 25.66 28.39 -0.32
N ASP A 360 25.59 27.76 -1.50
CA ASP A 360 25.42 28.45 -2.78
C ASP A 360 23.99 28.98 -2.98
N LYS A 361 22.98 28.20 -2.59
CA LYS A 361 21.57 28.47 -2.91
C LYS A 361 20.76 29.14 -1.80
N TRP A 362 21.19 29.05 -0.55
CA TRP A 362 20.43 29.62 0.58
C TRP A 362 20.56 31.14 0.65
N HIS A 363 19.45 31.83 0.96
CA HIS A 363 19.43 33.27 1.23
C HIS A 363 18.39 33.65 2.30
N THR A 364 18.63 34.76 3.01
CA THR A 364 17.83 35.18 4.18
C THR A 364 16.38 35.61 3.86
N GLN A 365 16.07 35.88 2.59
CA GLN A 365 14.74 36.28 2.14
C GLN A 365 13.88 35.11 1.60
N MET A 366 14.37 33.88 1.73
CA MET A 366 13.69 32.70 1.21
C MET A 366 12.37 32.42 1.94
N THR A 367 11.33 32.11 1.18
CA THR A 367 10.02 31.69 1.70
C THR A 367 10.08 30.26 2.24
N LEU A 368 9.12 29.85 3.09
CA LEU A 368 9.04 28.48 3.61
C LEU A 368 9.02 27.45 2.48
N HIS A 369 8.35 27.80 1.40
CA HIS A 369 8.19 26.93 0.25
C HIS A 369 9.45 26.80 -0.61
N GLU A 370 10.11 27.92 -0.92
CA GLU A 370 11.42 27.89 -1.58
C GLU A 370 12.43 27.07 -0.77
N ALA A 371 12.34 27.13 0.57
CA ALA A 371 13.13 26.28 1.44
C ALA A 371 12.79 24.80 1.25
N GLN A 372 11.51 24.39 1.22
CA GLN A 372 11.11 22.99 0.93
C GLN A 372 11.72 22.46 -0.37
N ILE A 373 11.64 23.24 -1.45
CA ILE A 373 12.21 22.87 -2.75
C ILE A 373 13.73 22.77 -2.67
N LEU A 374 14.39 23.73 -1.99
CA LEU A 374 15.83 23.70 -1.79
C LEU A 374 16.25 22.41 -1.08
N VAL A 375 15.56 22.01 0.00
CA VAL A 375 15.91 20.78 0.72
C VAL A 375 15.74 19.53 -0.15
N LEU A 376 14.68 19.45 -0.93
CA LEU A 376 14.43 18.32 -1.85
C LEU A 376 15.45 18.30 -3.00
N ARG A 377 15.83 19.46 -3.54
CA ARG A 377 16.86 19.58 -4.59
C ARG A 377 18.23 19.12 -4.07
N VAL A 378 18.60 19.58 -2.88
CA VAL A 378 19.86 19.20 -2.22
C VAL A 378 19.88 17.69 -1.98
N LEU A 379 18.78 17.11 -1.48
CA LEU A 379 18.66 15.66 -1.30
C LEU A 379 18.76 14.91 -2.64
N LYS A 380 18.07 15.35 -3.69
CA LYS A 380 18.13 14.75 -5.03
C LYS A 380 19.55 14.71 -5.62
N GLN A 381 20.38 15.70 -5.32
CA GLN A 381 21.76 15.77 -5.82
C GLN A 381 22.72 14.81 -5.11
N VAL A 382 22.46 14.52 -3.83
CA VAL A 382 23.30 13.65 -3.00
C VAL A 382 22.78 12.22 -2.89
N MET A 383 21.53 11.97 -3.29
CA MET A 383 20.93 10.63 -3.33
C MET A 383 21.29 9.90 -4.63
N GLU A 384 21.61 8.61 -4.52
CA GLU A 384 21.85 7.73 -5.67
C GLU A 384 20.54 7.31 -6.37
N GLU A 385 19.45 7.19 -5.61
CA GLU A 385 18.13 6.83 -6.11
C GLU A 385 17.34 8.06 -6.59
N LYS A 386 16.43 7.86 -7.56
CA LYS A 386 15.47 8.91 -7.96
C LYS A 386 14.56 9.25 -6.77
N LEU A 387 14.38 10.54 -6.51
CA LEU A 387 13.53 11.03 -5.43
C LEU A 387 12.06 10.57 -5.60
N ASP A 388 11.52 9.92 -4.57
CA ASP A 388 10.17 9.39 -4.48
C ASP A 388 9.60 9.56 -3.06
N HIS A 389 8.28 9.53 -2.92
CA HIS A 389 7.58 9.69 -1.63
C HIS A 389 7.94 8.62 -0.58
N HIS A 390 8.44 7.44 -1.01
CA HIS A 390 8.89 6.40 -0.09
C HIS A 390 10.30 6.61 0.43
N ASN A 391 11.16 7.31 -0.31
CA ASN A 391 12.58 7.45 -0.01
C ASN A 391 12.96 8.81 0.58
N VAL A 392 12.01 9.75 0.70
CA VAL A 392 12.21 11.03 1.39
C VAL A 392 11.09 11.28 2.39
N GLN A 393 11.44 11.84 3.56
CA GLN A 393 10.51 12.37 4.55
C GLN A 393 10.69 13.88 4.65
N LEU A 394 9.59 14.64 4.63
CA LEU A 394 9.60 16.10 4.78
C LEU A 394 8.71 16.52 5.95
N ALA A 395 9.19 17.47 6.74
CA ALA A 395 8.43 18.07 7.83
C ALA A 395 8.71 19.57 7.91
N GLN A 396 7.77 20.31 8.48
CA GLN A 396 7.89 21.73 8.72
C GLN A 396 7.46 22.09 10.14
N VAL A 397 7.99 23.21 10.63
CA VAL A 397 7.53 23.86 11.87
C VAL A 397 7.13 25.28 11.53
N THR A 398 5.86 25.63 11.71
CA THR A 398 5.33 26.98 11.46
C THR A 398 4.64 27.55 12.70
N PRO A 399 4.52 28.89 12.84
CA PRO A 399 3.86 29.51 13.98
C PRO A 399 2.37 29.13 14.10
N GLU A 400 1.73 28.85 12.97
CA GLU A 400 0.29 28.58 12.87
C GLU A 400 -0.04 27.11 13.14
N SER A 401 0.67 26.17 12.48
CA SER A 401 0.39 24.74 12.55
C SER A 401 1.27 23.97 13.53
N GLY A 402 2.36 24.56 14.02
CA GLY A 402 3.34 23.85 14.83
C GLY A 402 4.18 22.89 13.99
N PHE A 403 4.67 21.81 14.61
CA PHE A 403 5.38 20.73 13.92
C PHE A 403 4.38 19.86 13.15
N GLU A 404 4.61 19.72 11.85
CA GLU A 404 3.78 18.92 10.96
C GLU A 404 4.67 18.13 9.99
N ILE A 405 4.45 16.82 9.93
CA ILE A 405 5.00 15.98 8.87
C ILE A 405 4.05 16.10 7.68
N LEU A 406 4.58 16.57 6.54
CA LEU A 406 3.80 16.78 5.33
C LEU A 406 3.46 15.41 4.73
N ASP A 407 2.19 15.01 4.85
CA ASP A 407 1.63 13.76 4.32
C ASP A 407 0.42 14.06 3.41
N GLU A 408 0.17 13.23 2.40
CA GLU A 408 -0.79 13.38 1.27
C GLU A 408 -2.28 13.55 1.66
N LYS A 409 -2.63 13.74 2.93
CA LYS A 409 -4.01 13.68 3.45
C LYS A 409 -4.97 14.68 2.79
N SER A 410 -4.47 15.80 2.27
CA SER A 410 -5.30 16.79 1.55
C SER A 410 -5.78 16.29 0.19
N LEU A 411 -5.05 15.35 -0.45
CA LEU A 411 -5.40 14.77 -1.74
C LEU A 411 -6.38 13.60 -1.64
N TRP A 412 -6.46 12.94 -0.48
CA TRP A 412 -7.35 11.81 -0.24
C TRP A 412 -8.84 12.15 -0.43
N LEU A 413 -9.31 13.33 -0.01
CA LEU A 413 -10.72 13.72 -0.11
C LEU A 413 -11.18 13.93 -1.57
N ILE A 414 -10.33 14.53 -2.40
CA ILE A 414 -10.56 14.70 -3.85
C ILE A 414 -10.57 13.32 -4.53
N ARG A 415 -9.62 12.44 -4.19
CA ARG A 415 -9.48 11.08 -4.74
C ARG A 415 -10.64 10.14 -4.35
N VAL A 416 -11.19 10.26 -3.13
CA VAL A 416 -12.39 9.51 -2.70
C VAL A 416 -13.64 10.01 -3.43
N TYR A 417 -13.76 11.31 -3.67
CA TYR A 417 -14.91 11.87 -4.36
C TYR A 417 -14.96 11.43 -5.84
N GLU A 418 -13.82 11.49 -6.55
CA GLU A 418 -13.65 10.99 -7.93
C GLU A 418 -14.05 9.52 -8.09
N SER A 419 -13.86 8.73 -7.03
CA SER A 419 -14.17 7.31 -6.97
C SER A 419 -15.67 7.01 -6.88
N THR A 420 -16.48 7.97 -6.40
CA THR A 420 -17.95 7.83 -6.25
C THR A 420 -18.67 7.76 -7.60
N LEU A 421 -18.02 8.15 -8.69
CA LEU A 421 -18.57 8.08 -10.05
C LEU A 421 -18.62 6.65 -10.59
N GLY A 422 -17.65 5.81 -10.22
CA GLY A 422 -17.69 4.37 -10.53
C GLY A 422 -18.87 3.68 -9.85
N PHE A 423 -19.25 4.16 -8.67
CA PHE A 423 -20.37 3.63 -7.90
C PHE A 423 -21.70 3.79 -8.62
N ILE A 424 -21.98 4.93 -9.24
CA ILE A 424 -23.25 5.18 -9.96
C ILE A 424 -23.39 4.26 -11.16
N PHE A 425 -22.30 4.10 -11.91
CA PHE A 425 -22.28 3.16 -13.03
C PHE A 425 -22.55 1.73 -12.56
N GLY A 426 -21.88 1.30 -11.49
CA GLY A 426 -22.12 0.00 -10.87
C GLY A 426 -23.56 -0.19 -10.38
N TYR A 427 -24.10 0.82 -9.70
CA TYR A 427 -25.43 0.78 -9.12
C TYR A 427 -26.51 0.60 -10.19
N ASP A 428 -26.47 1.39 -11.28
CA ASP A 428 -27.46 1.27 -12.35
C ASP A 428 -27.37 -0.07 -13.10
N MET A 429 -26.18 -0.68 -13.17
CA MET A 429 -26.03 -2.02 -13.72
C MET A 429 -26.70 -3.10 -12.85
N GLY A 430 -26.56 -3.03 -11.53
CA GLY A 430 -27.17 -3.99 -10.60
C GLY A 430 -28.69 -3.85 -10.52
N VAL A 431 -29.20 -2.62 -10.44
CA VAL A 431 -30.58 -2.29 -10.06
C VAL A 431 -31.66 -2.77 -11.04
N ILE A 432 -31.30 -3.20 -12.25
CA ILE A 432 -32.29 -3.73 -13.18
C ILE A 432 -32.55 -5.21 -12.94
N SER A 433 -31.56 -5.98 -12.50
CA SER A 433 -31.68 -7.45 -12.42
C SER A 433 -32.84 -7.85 -11.51
N GLY A 434 -32.87 -7.34 -10.27
CA GLY A 434 -33.95 -7.64 -9.33
C GLY A 434 -35.28 -7.04 -9.75
N CYS A 435 -35.28 -5.82 -10.31
CA CYS A 435 -36.51 -5.18 -10.79
C CYS A 435 -37.28 -6.03 -11.83
N LEU A 436 -36.59 -6.79 -12.71
CA LEU A 436 -37.24 -7.59 -13.75
C LEU A 436 -38.10 -8.75 -13.19
N ILE A 437 -37.78 -9.25 -11.99
CA ILE A 437 -38.51 -10.37 -11.35
C ILE A 437 -39.51 -9.92 -10.27
N MET A 438 -39.58 -8.63 -9.95
CA MET A 438 -40.51 -8.10 -8.95
C MET A 438 -41.98 -8.19 -9.43
N PRO A 439 -42.92 -8.70 -8.61
CA PRO A 439 -44.31 -8.91 -9.04
C PRO A 439 -45.05 -7.63 -9.49
N ASP A 440 -44.89 -6.50 -8.78
CA ASP A 440 -45.54 -5.24 -9.17
C ASP A 440 -44.93 -4.66 -10.47
N PHE A 441 -43.64 -4.86 -10.69
CA PHE A 441 -42.97 -4.44 -11.92
C PHE A 441 -43.48 -5.24 -13.13
N ALA A 442 -43.53 -6.57 -13.00
CA ALA A 442 -44.12 -7.45 -14.01
C ALA A 442 -45.60 -7.16 -14.26
N ALA A 443 -46.38 -6.84 -13.22
CA ALA A 443 -47.79 -6.47 -13.35
C ALA A 443 -48.03 -5.16 -14.12
N ARG A 444 -47.10 -4.19 -14.01
CA ARG A 444 -47.24 -2.88 -14.68
C ARG A 444 -46.71 -2.87 -16.09
N PHE A 445 -45.54 -3.48 -16.30
CA PHE A 445 -44.80 -3.38 -17.56
C PHE A 445 -44.79 -4.69 -18.36
N GLY A 446 -45.33 -5.77 -17.79
CA GLY A 446 -45.44 -7.09 -18.42
C GLY A 446 -46.71 -7.32 -19.21
N GLN A 447 -46.88 -8.56 -19.65
CA GLN A 447 -48.03 -9.07 -20.38
C GLN A 447 -48.72 -10.14 -19.53
N MET A 448 -50.03 -10.33 -19.72
CA MET A 448 -50.73 -11.43 -19.06
C MET A 448 -50.37 -12.75 -19.74
N GLY A 449 -49.92 -13.73 -18.97
CA GLY A 449 -49.71 -15.10 -19.43
C GLY A 449 -51.03 -15.82 -19.68
N THR A 450 -50.95 -16.99 -20.32
CA THR A 450 -52.08 -17.90 -20.51
C THR A 450 -52.73 -18.33 -19.18
N ASP A 451 -51.95 -18.28 -18.11
CA ASP A 451 -52.31 -18.76 -16.77
C ASP A 451 -52.88 -17.63 -15.88
N GLY A 452 -53.09 -16.43 -16.45
CA GLY A 452 -53.59 -15.25 -15.73
C GLY A 452 -52.55 -14.52 -14.85
N VAL A 453 -51.32 -15.02 -14.78
CA VAL A 453 -50.22 -14.39 -14.05
C VAL A 453 -49.48 -13.39 -14.97
N PRO A 454 -49.28 -12.12 -14.54
CA PRO A 454 -48.50 -11.16 -15.31
C PRO A 454 -47.01 -11.56 -15.31
N TYR A 455 -46.41 -11.62 -16.50
CA TYR A 455 -44.98 -11.92 -16.68
C TYR A 455 -44.35 -10.93 -17.65
N LEU A 456 -43.03 -10.74 -17.54
CA LEU A 456 -42.28 -9.87 -18.44
C LEU A 456 -41.69 -10.73 -19.57
N SER A 457 -42.14 -10.51 -20.81
CA SER A 457 -41.61 -11.26 -21.96
C SER A 457 -40.15 -10.92 -22.24
N SER A 458 -39.39 -11.86 -22.81
CA SER A 458 -37.96 -11.69 -23.13
C SER A 458 -37.70 -10.48 -24.03
N SER A 459 -38.65 -10.15 -24.91
CA SER A 459 -38.60 -8.94 -25.75
C SER A 459 -38.74 -7.64 -24.94
N ARG A 460 -39.54 -7.63 -23.87
CA ARG A 460 -39.68 -6.44 -22.99
C ARG A 460 -38.50 -6.31 -22.03
N GLN A 461 -38.04 -7.42 -21.44
CA GLN A 461 -36.82 -7.45 -20.62
C GLN A 461 -35.62 -6.88 -21.39
N SER A 462 -35.36 -7.42 -22.59
CA SER A 462 -34.26 -6.96 -23.44
C SER A 462 -34.33 -5.49 -23.80
N ILE A 463 -35.52 -4.95 -24.14
CA ILE A 463 -35.67 -3.52 -24.47
C ILE A 463 -35.43 -2.64 -23.24
N ILE A 464 -35.96 -3.00 -22.06
CA ILE A 464 -35.79 -2.21 -20.83
C ILE A 464 -34.32 -2.14 -20.42
N THR A 465 -33.60 -3.25 -20.52
CA THR A 465 -32.18 -3.31 -20.12
C THR A 465 -31.27 -2.69 -21.18
N SER A 466 -31.44 -3.03 -22.47
CA SER A 466 -30.52 -2.60 -23.53
C SER A 466 -30.59 -1.11 -23.86
N LEU A 467 -31.74 -0.43 -23.69
CA LEU A 467 -31.83 0.99 -24.08
C LEU A 467 -30.93 1.90 -23.25
N LEU A 468 -30.51 1.46 -22.06
CA LEU A 468 -29.42 2.09 -21.33
C LEU A 468 -28.14 2.11 -22.16
N GLY A 469 -27.71 0.94 -22.66
CA GLY A 469 -26.51 0.80 -23.51
C GLY A 469 -26.58 1.59 -24.82
N ALA A 470 -27.77 1.75 -25.41
CA ALA A 470 -27.95 2.64 -26.56
C ALA A 470 -27.70 4.11 -26.18
N GLY A 471 -28.19 4.53 -25.01
CA GLY A 471 -27.90 5.84 -24.43
C GLY A 471 -26.42 6.03 -24.13
N THR A 472 -25.75 5.02 -23.57
CA THR A 472 -24.32 5.15 -23.20
C THR A 472 -23.41 5.35 -24.42
N ILE A 473 -23.72 4.71 -25.55
CA ILE A 473 -22.99 4.91 -26.82
C ILE A 473 -23.09 6.38 -27.27
N VAL A 474 -24.31 6.94 -27.28
CA VAL A 474 -24.54 8.33 -27.70
C VAL A 474 -23.92 9.29 -26.69
N GLY A 475 -24.06 9.04 -25.40
CA GLY A 475 -23.48 9.85 -24.32
C GLY A 475 -21.95 9.89 -24.36
N ALA A 476 -21.30 8.75 -24.58
CA ALA A 476 -19.84 8.65 -24.67
C ALA A 476 -19.25 9.43 -25.86
N ILE A 477 -20.02 9.62 -26.94
CA ILE A 477 -19.62 10.45 -28.08
C ILE A 477 -19.96 11.93 -27.81
N ALA A 478 -21.17 12.19 -27.32
CA ALA A 478 -21.66 13.55 -27.07
C ALA A 478 -20.83 14.30 -26.03
N GLN A 479 -20.28 13.58 -25.05
CA GLN A 479 -19.45 14.16 -23.99
C GLN A 479 -18.19 14.87 -24.52
N ALA A 480 -17.63 14.42 -25.64
CA ALA A 480 -16.42 15.03 -26.20
C ALA A 480 -16.67 16.51 -26.53
N PHE A 481 -17.83 16.82 -27.12
CA PHE A 481 -18.20 18.19 -27.44
C PHE A 481 -18.45 19.06 -26.20
N THR A 482 -19.03 18.49 -25.14
CA THR A 482 -19.29 19.23 -23.90
C THR A 482 -18.01 19.42 -23.08
N SER A 483 -17.15 18.40 -23.02
CA SER A 483 -15.87 18.45 -22.32
C SER A 483 -14.89 19.43 -22.95
N ASP A 484 -14.84 19.50 -24.29
CA ASP A 484 -13.95 20.42 -24.99
C ASP A 484 -14.43 21.88 -24.88
N ARG A 485 -15.76 22.10 -24.82
CA ARG A 485 -16.35 23.45 -24.80
C ARG A 485 -16.51 24.05 -23.41
N TYR A 486 -16.89 23.24 -22.42
CA TYR A 486 -17.27 23.71 -21.08
C TYR A 486 -16.30 23.25 -19.98
N GLY A 487 -15.22 22.56 -20.34
CA GLY A 487 -14.31 21.94 -19.39
C GLY A 487 -14.84 20.63 -18.81
N ARG A 488 -14.01 19.96 -18.01
CA ARG A 488 -14.32 18.63 -17.49
C ARG A 488 -15.35 18.76 -16.38
N ARG A 489 -15.17 19.75 -15.49
CA ARG A 489 -16.11 20.08 -14.41
C ARG A 489 -17.49 20.45 -14.95
N GLY A 490 -17.55 21.34 -15.95
CA GLY A 490 -18.80 21.77 -16.58
C GLY A 490 -19.52 20.61 -17.29
N SER A 491 -18.76 19.75 -17.97
CA SER A 491 -19.31 18.56 -18.63
C SER A 491 -19.90 17.55 -17.64
N VAL A 492 -19.21 17.26 -16.53
CA VAL A 492 -19.72 16.37 -15.47
C VAL A 492 -21.05 16.89 -14.92
N LEU A 493 -21.16 18.20 -14.68
CA LEU A 493 -22.40 18.81 -14.15
C LEU A 493 -23.59 18.64 -15.10
N ILE A 494 -23.39 18.89 -16.40
CA ILE A 494 -24.44 18.72 -17.42
C ILE A 494 -24.91 17.26 -17.46
N TRP A 495 -23.98 16.30 -17.51
CA TRP A 495 -24.32 14.89 -17.67
C TRP A 495 -24.85 14.24 -16.38
N ALA A 496 -24.41 14.71 -15.21
CA ALA A 496 -25.01 14.32 -13.93
C ALA A 496 -26.46 14.82 -13.82
N ALA A 497 -26.78 16.01 -14.34
CA ALA A 497 -28.16 16.51 -14.40
C ALA A 497 -29.01 15.65 -15.36
N VAL A 498 -28.50 15.34 -16.56
CA VAL A 498 -29.18 14.46 -17.53
C VAL A 498 -29.44 13.07 -16.94
N PHE A 499 -28.45 12.49 -16.25
CA PHE A 499 -28.60 11.23 -15.53
C PHE A 499 -29.73 11.30 -14.51
N THR A 500 -29.72 12.32 -13.65
CA THR A 500 -30.71 12.52 -12.58
C THR A 500 -32.13 12.68 -13.15
N VAL A 501 -32.28 13.41 -14.25
CA VAL A 501 -33.57 13.54 -14.97
C VAL A 501 -34.03 12.20 -15.54
N GLY A 502 -33.13 11.42 -16.15
CA GLY A 502 -33.44 10.09 -16.68
C GLY A 502 -33.97 9.15 -15.60
N VAL A 503 -33.32 9.14 -14.43
CA VAL A 503 -33.77 8.36 -13.26
C VAL A 503 -35.12 8.87 -12.75
N ALA A 504 -35.32 10.18 -12.63
CA ALA A 504 -36.59 10.75 -12.19
C ALA A 504 -37.77 10.35 -13.09
N ILE A 505 -37.54 10.28 -14.42
CA ILE A 505 -38.52 9.77 -15.38
C ILE A 505 -38.84 8.29 -15.10
N GLN A 506 -37.84 7.45 -14.82
CA GLN A 506 -38.05 6.04 -14.49
C GLN A 506 -38.86 5.87 -13.21
N THR A 507 -38.46 6.55 -12.12
CA THR A 507 -39.15 6.49 -10.82
C THR A 507 -40.60 7.01 -10.90
N GLY A 508 -40.83 8.06 -11.71
CA GLY A 508 -42.16 8.65 -11.94
C GLY A 508 -43.08 7.81 -12.84
N THR A 509 -42.58 6.73 -13.44
CA THR A 509 -43.39 5.93 -14.38
C THR A 509 -44.48 5.13 -13.65
N VAL A 510 -45.71 5.14 -14.20
CA VAL A 510 -46.87 4.42 -13.62
C VAL A 510 -47.16 3.10 -14.31
N ARG A 511 -47.35 3.09 -15.64
CA ARG A 511 -47.63 1.89 -16.46
C ARG A 511 -47.07 1.95 -17.90
N SER A 512 -46.50 3.08 -18.32
CA SER A 512 -46.04 3.24 -19.71
C SER A 512 -44.67 2.59 -19.91
N LEU A 513 -44.61 1.56 -20.75
CA LEU A 513 -43.33 0.94 -21.16
C LEU A 513 -42.44 1.95 -21.91
N ALA A 514 -43.02 2.82 -22.73
CA ALA A 514 -42.27 3.83 -23.45
C ALA A 514 -41.58 4.82 -22.50
N GLN A 515 -42.22 5.17 -21.39
CA GLN A 515 -41.67 6.12 -20.42
C GLN A 515 -40.48 5.55 -19.66
N ILE A 516 -40.55 4.29 -19.19
CA ILE A 516 -39.42 3.66 -18.49
C ILE A 516 -38.24 3.40 -19.44
N VAL A 517 -38.53 3.00 -20.67
CA VAL A 517 -37.50 2.78 -21.71
C VAL A 517 -36.86 4.10 -22.14
N PHE A 518 -37.63 5.18 -22.25
CA PHE A 518 -37.09 6.52 -22.52
C PHE A 518 -36.26 7.03 -21.33
N GLY A 519 -36.73 6.84 -20.10
CA GLY A 519 -35.96 7.18 -18.89
C GLY A 519 -34.63 6.42 -18.82
N ARG A 520 -34.61 5.15 -19.25
CA ARG A 520 -33.40 4.32 -19.41
C ARG A 520 -32.44 4.86 -20.46
N PHE A 521 -32.94 5.27 -21.61
CA PHE A 521 -32.12 5.91 -22.64
C PHE A 521 -31.49 7.22 -22.12
N VAL A 522 -32.27 8.07 -21.46
CA VAL A 522 -31.81 9.35 -20.92
C VAL A 522 -30.79 9.16 -19.79
N SER A 523 -31.02 8.23 -18.85
CA SER A 523 -30.01 7.93 -17.83
C SER A 523 -28.74 7.34 -18.46
N GLY A 524 -28.89 6.52 -19.50
CA GLY A 524 -27.80 5.96 -20.29
C GLY A 524 -26.91 7.03 -20.93
N LEU A 525 -27.49 8.12 -21.45
CA LEU A 525 -26.71 9.26 -21.96
C LEU A 525 -25.76 9.81 -20.89
N GLY A 526 -26.26 9.99 -19.67
CA GLY A 526 -25.47 10.45 -18.53
C GLY A 526 -24.38 9.45 -18.12
N VAL A 527 -24.73 8.17 -17.97
CA VAL A 527 -23.78 7.11 -17.60
C VAL A 527 -22.65 7.00 -18.63
N GLY A 528 -22.97 6.98 -19.93
CA GLY A 528 -21.97 6.88 -20.99
C GLY A 528 -21.03 8.08 -21.03
N ALA A 529 -21.58 9.29 -20.89
CA ALA A 529 -20.79 10.50 -20.84
C ALA A 529 -19.85 10.54 -19.64
N LEU A 530 -20.36 10.28 -18.43
CA LEU A 530 -19.58 10.25 -17.19
C LEU A 530 -18.51 9.15 -17.23
N SER A 531 -18.79 8.00 -17.83
CA SER A 531 -17.81 6.90 -17.96
C SER A 531 -16.57 7.27 -18.77
N ALA A 532 -16.66 8.25 -19.67
CA ALA A 532 -15.53 8.71 -20.48
C ALA A 532 -14.84 9.95 -19.87
N ILE A 533 -15.61 10.88 -19.29
CA ILE A 533 -15.06 12.11 -18.70
C ILE A 533 -14.24 11.80 -17.44
N VAL A 534 -14.69 10.87 -16.61
CA VAL A 534 -14.07 10.62 -15.30
C VAL A 534 -12.65 10.06 -15.42
N PRO A 535 -12.39 9.00 -16.19
CA PRO A 535 -11.02 8.55 -16.42
C PRO A 535 -10.13 9.62 -17.08
N LEU A 536 -10.72 10.47 -17.94
CA LEU A 536 -10.00 11.58 -18.56
C LEU A 536 -9.60 12.63 -17.52
N TYR A 537 -10.54 13.06 -16.68
CA TYR A 537 -10.30 14.00 -15.60
C TYR A 537 -9.24 13.47 -14.64
N ASN A 538 -9.37 12.21 -14.19
CA ASN A 538 -8.37 11.55 -13.34
C ASN A 538 -7.00 11.48 -14.03
N GLY A 539 -6.94 11.23 -15.34
CA GLY A 539 -5.68 11.20 -16.08
C GLY A 539 -5.00 12.57 -16.19
N GLU A 540 -5.75 13.65 -16.10
CA GLU A 540 -5.28 15.03 -16.22
C GLU A 540 -4.98 15.70 -14.88
N THR A 541 -5.68 15.31 -13.80
CA THR A 541 -5.47 15.86 -12.45
C THR A 541 -4.56 14.99 -11.58
N ALA A 542 -4.48 13.68 -11.84
CA ALA A 542 -3.71 12.79 -10.99
C ALA A 542 -2.19 12.83 -11.27
N PRO A 543 -1.36 12.77 -10.21
CA PRO A 543 0.08 12.59 -10.34
C PRO A 543 0.43 11.33 -11.13
N LYS A 544 1.48 11.41 -11.95
CA LYS A 544 1.92 10.32 -12.85
C LYS A 544 2.03 8.96 -12.11
N ALA A 545 2.49 8.95 -10.86
CA ALA A 545 2.69 7.74 -10.05
C ALA A 545 1.39 7.02 -9.62
N LEU A 546 0.29 7.76 -9.43
CA LEU A 546 -0.93 7.21 -8.81
C LEU A 546 -2.06 6.94 -9.81
N ARG A 547 -1.87 7.29 -11.09
CA ARG A 547 -2.88 7.12 -12.15
C ARG A 547 -3.39 5.68 -12.26
N GLY A 548 -2.49 4.69 -12.17
CA GLY A 548 -2.87 3.28 -12.21
C GLY A 548 -3.78 2.90 -11.04
N ALA A 549 -3.41 3.29 -9.82
CA ALA A 549 -4.19 3.01 -8.60
C ALA A 549 -5.59 3.63 -8.65
N LEU A 550 -5.74 4.85 -9.16
CA LEU A 550 -7.04 5.51 -9.31
C LEU A 550 -7.97 4.82 -10.31
N ILE A 551 -7.41 4.28 -11.42
CA ILE A 551 -8.19 3.49 -12.38
C ILE A 551 -8.71 2.20 -11.74
N VAL A 552 -7.91 1.55 -10.89
CA VAL A 552 -8.39 0.34 -10.21
C VAL A 552 -9.36 0.68 -9.08
N LEU A 553 -9.16 1.78 -8.36
CA LEU A 553 -10.12 2.27 -7.36
C LEU A 553 -11.50 2.57 -8.00
N TYR A 554 -11.52 3.11 -9.21
CA TYR A 554 -12.73 3.26 -10.01
C TYR A 554 -13.44 1.91 -10.22
N GLN A 555 -12.70 0.84 -10.53
CA GLN A 555 -13.25 -0.51 -10.69
C GLN A 555 -13.81 -1.10 -9.39
N VAL A 556 -13.14 -0.85 -8.24
CA VAL A 556 -13.65 -1.25 -6.92
C VAL A 556 -15.01 -0.60 -6.65
N ASN A 557 -15.16 0.67 -6.99
CA ASN A 557 -16.43 1.38 -6.81
C ASN A 557 -17.54 0.88 -7.74
N ILE A 558 -17.22 0.47 -8.97
CA ILE A 558 -18.21 -0.18 -9.85
C ILE A 558 -18.77 -1.44 -9.19
N PHE A 559 -17.91 -2.35 -8.72
CA PHE A 559 -18.39 -3.57 -8.07
C PHE A 559 -19.10 -3.28 -6.73
N GLY A 560 -18.63 -2.27 -5.99
CA GLY A 560 -19.32 -1.78 -4.79
C GLY A 560 -20.73 -1.27 -5.09
N GLY A 561 -20.90 -0.55 -6.20
CA GLY A 561 -22.21 -0.06 -6.66
C GLY A 561 -23.17 -1.20 -6.99
N ILE A 562 -22.70 -2.22 -7.73
CA ILE A 562 -23.49 -3.43 -8.05
C ILE A 562 -23.94 -4.10 -6.75
N PHE A 563 -22.98 -4.40 -5.85
CA PHE A 563 -23.27 -5.11 -4.61
C PHE A 563 -24.27 -4.37 -3.70
N ILE A 564 -24.12 -3.05 -3.55
CA ILE A 564 -25.05 -2.26 -2.74
C ILE A 564 -26.44 -2.22 -3.38
N SER A 565 -26.54 -2.16 -4.72
CA SER A 565 -27.82 -2.27 -5.41
C SER A 565 -28.48 -3.62 -5.12
N ASP A 566 -27.75 -4.73 -5.28
CA ASP A 566 -28.26 -6.08 -5.03
C ASP A 566 -28.76 -6.25 -3.58
N CYS A 567 -28.04 -5.70 -2.59
CA CYS A 567 -28.47 -5.69 -1.19
C CYS A 567 -29.77 -4.91 -0.98
N ILE A 568 -29.98 -3.80 -1.69
CA ILE A 568 -31.19 -2.98 -1.58
C ILE A 568 -32.37 -3.70 -2.23
N GLU A 569 -32.16 -4.38 -3.36
CA GLU A 569 -33.18 -5.22 -3.99
C GLU A 569 -33.58 -6.39 -3.08
N LEU A 570 -32.60 -7.04 -2.44
CA LEU A 570 -32.85 -8.05 -1.41
C LEU A 570 -33.65 -7.48 -0.22
N GLY A 571 -33.48 -6.21 0.14
CA GLY A 571 -34.29 -5.56 1.18
C GLY A 571 -35.71 -5.18 0.72
N THR A 572 -35.89 -4.86 -0.56
CA THR A 572 -37.12 -4.22 -1.10
C THR A 572 -38.06 -5.20 -1.81
N HIS A 573 -37.60 -6.38 -2.22
CA HIS A 573 -38.42 -7.35 -2.97
C HIS A 573 -39.68 -7.83 -2.23
N ASN A 574 -39.68 -7.85 -0.89
CA ASN A 574 -40.83 -8.26 -0.07
C ASN A 574 -41.86 -7.14 0.15
N ILE A 575 -41.61 -5.93 -0.32
CA ILE A 575 -42.52 -4.79 -0.17
C ILE A 575 -43.67 -4.92 -1.18
N SER A 576 -44.90 -4.94 -0.69
CA SER A 576 -46.09 -4.96 -1.55
C SER A 576 -46.27 -3.63 -2.31
N GLY A 577 -46.51 -3.71 -3.61
CA GLY A 577 -46.83 -2.55 -4.46
C GLY A 577 -45.61 -1.86 -5.10
N SER A 578 -45.80 -0.65 -5.62
CA SER A 578 -44.79 0.05 -6.44
C SER A 578 -43.54 0.50 -5.71
N ALA A 579 -43.55 0.49 -4.37
CA ALA A 579 -42.37 0.84 -3.58
C ALA A 579 -41.22 -0.17 -3.79
N SER A 580 -41.53 -1.45 -4.10
CA SER A 580 -40.55 -2.52 -4.33
C SER A 580 -39.47 -2.13 -5.34
N TRP A 581 -39.85 -1.67 -6.53
CA TRP A 581 -38.92 -1.31 -7.61
C TRP A 581 -38.62 0.20 -7.67
N ARG A 582 -39.51 1.07 -7.15
CA ARG A 582 -39.28 2.53 -7.18
C ARG A 582 -38.23 3.00 -6.18
N ILE A 583 -38.10 2.34 -5.03
CA ILE A 583 -37.05 2.65 -4.04
C ILE A 583 -35.64 2.39 -4.64
N PRO A 584 -35.33 1.18 -5.14
CA PRO A 584 -34.01 0.91 -5.70
C PRO A 584 -33.70 1.83 -6.90
N ILE A 585 -34.63 2.03 -7.84
CA ILE A 585 -34.42 2.98 -8.94
C ILE A 585 -34.29 4.43 -8.44
N GLY A 586 -35.15 4.86 -7.52
CA GLY A 586 -35.18 6.23 -7.01
C GLY A 586 -33.96 6.62 -6.18
N LEU A 587 -33.30 5.67 -5.52
CA LEU A 587 -32.05 5.93 -4.78
C LEU A 587 -30.91 6.38 -5.70
N GLN A 588 -30.95 6.08 -7.00
CA GLN A 588 -30.01 6.66 -7.96
C GLN A 588 -30.04 8.19 -7.99
N ILE A 589 -31.19 8.82 -7.70
CA ILE A 589 -31.30 10.28 -7.62
C ILE A 589 -30.41 10.82 -6.50
N LEU A 590 -30.32 10.13 -5.36
CA LEU A 590 -29.45 10.55 -4.26
C LEU A 590 -27.99 10.62 -4.71
N TRP A 591 -27.55 9.62 -5.48
CA TRP A 591 -26.19 9.58 -6.01
C TRP A 591 -25.97 10.63 -7.10
N GLY A 592 -26.95 10.85 -7.98
CA GLY A 592 -26.93 11.95 -8.96
C GLY A 592 -26.82 13.33 -8.29
N LEU A 593 -27.56 13.56 -7.20
CA LEU A 593 -27.48 14.79 -6.40
C LEU A 593 -26.13 14.94 -5.70
N PHE A 594 -25.55 13.85 -5.20
CA PHE A 594 -24.21 13.85 -4.61
C PHE A 594 -23.12 14.23 -5.64
N LEU A 595 -23.26 13.78 -6.89
CA LEU A 595 -22.39 14.25 -7.98
C LEU A 595 -22.58 15.73 -8.28
N LEU A 596 -23.84 16.18 -8.37
CA LEU A 596 -24.17 17.57 -8.65
C LEU A 596 -23.66 18.51 -7.57
N SER A 597 -23.66 18.10 -6.29
CA SER A 597 -23.17 18.94 -5.20
C SER A 597 -21.66 18.92 -5.07
N GLY A 598 -21.01 17.77 -5.20
CA GLY A 598 -19.59 17.67 -4.90
C GLY A 598 -18.66 18.16 -6.02
N ILE A 599 -19.14 18.22 -7.28
CA ILE A 599 -18.39 18.81 -8.40
C ILE A 599 -18.06 20.30 -8.18
N PHE A 600 -18.78 20.97 -7.27
CA PHE A 600 -18.48 22.35 -6.91
C PHE A 600 -17.19 22.50 -6.10
N PHE A 601 -16.74 21.45 -5.42
CA PHE A 601 -15.49 21.45 -4.62
C PHE A 601 -14.29 20.90 -5.39
N LEU A 602 -14.48 20.40 -6.62
CA LEU A 602 -13.39 19.92 -7.46
C LEU A 602 -12.82 21.06 -8.31
N PRO A 603 -11.48 21.12 -8.47
CA PRO A 603 -10.85 22.04 -9.41
C PRO A 603 -11.17 21.64 -10.86
N GLU A 604 -10.90 22.54 -11.81
CA GLU A 604 -10.98 22.20 -13.24
C GLU A 604 -9.66 21.57 -13.71
N SER A 605 -9.67 20.78 -14.78
CA SER A 605 -8.45 20.17 -15.32
C SER A 605 -7.39 21.23 -15.72
N PRO A 606 -6.14 21.14 -15.22
CA PRO A 606 -5.04 22.02 -15.61
C PRO A 606 -4.82 22.06 -17.13
N ARG A 607 -4.92 20.89 -17.77
CA ARG A 607 -4.76 20.75 -19.22
C ARG A 607 -5.87 21.49 -19.97
N HIS A 608 -7.09 21.49 -19.46
CA HIS A 608 -8.19 22.26 -20.08
C HIS A 608 -7.91 23.75 -20.01
N LEU A 609 -7.51 24.23 -18.83
CA LEU A 609 -7.26 25.64 -18.57
C LEU A 609 -6.15 26.18 -19.48
N LEU A 610 -5.03 25.45 -19.59
CA LEU A 610 -3.95 25.78 -20.55
C LEU A 610 -4.44 25.78 -22.00
N GLY A 611 -5.23 24.77 -22.41
CA GLY A 611 -5.80 24.71 -23.76
C GLY A 611 -6.76 25.86 -24.10
N THR A 612 -7.37 26.49 -23.10
CA THR A 612 -8.22 27.69 -23.26
C THR A 612 -7.48 29.02 -23.09
N GLY A 613 -6.16 28.99 -22.86
CA GLY A 613 -5.34 30.19 -22.66
C GLY A 613 -5.43 30.79 -21.26
N LYS A 614 -5.90 30.03 -20.26
CA LYS A 614 -6.04 30.46 -18.86
C LYS A 614 -4.87 29.94 -18.01
N GLU A 615 -3.67 30.41 -18.32
CA GLU A 615 -2.42 29.91 -17.72
C GLU A 615 -2.34 30.12 -16.20
N ALA A 616 -2.70 31.32 -15.71
CA ALA A 616 -2.68 31.62 -14.28
C ALA A 616 -3.65 30.75 -13.46
N GLU A 617 -4.83 30.44 -14.01
CA GLU A 617 -5.80 29.54 -13.36
C GLU A 617 -5.27 28.09 -13.36
N ALA A 618 -4.56 27.68 -14.42
CA ALA A 618 -3.93 26.37 -14.51
C ALA A 618 -2.80 26.21 -13.47
N GLN A 619 -1.94 27.22 -13.31
CA GLN A 619 -0.87 27.24 -12.30
C GLN A 619 -1.46 27.07 -10.90
N ARG A 620 -2.52 27.83 -10.58
CA ARG A 620 -3.23 27.71 -9.30
C ARG A 620 -3.78 26.31 -9.05
N VAL A 621 -4.38 25.69 -10.05
CA VAL A 621 -4.91 24.33 -9.88
C VAL A 621 -3.78 23.30 -9.72
N VAL A 622 -2.70 23.38 -10.50
CA VAL A 622 -1.57 22.47 -10.35
C VAL A 622 -0.95 22.60 -8.96
N ALA A 623 -0.85 23.82 -8.47
CA ALA A 623 -0.40 24.14 -7.12
C ALA A 623 -1.30 23.48 -6.06
N GLU A 624 -2.62 23.69 -6.14
CA GLU A 624 -3.62 23.08 -5.26
C GLU A 624 -3.60 21.54 -5.31
N LEU A 625 -3.50 20.94 -6.50
CA LEU A 625 -3.45 19.49 -6.71
C LEU A 625 -2.17 18.82 -6.20
N ASN A 626 -1.08 19.57 -6.06
CA ASN A 626 0.18 19.04 -5.52
C ASN A 626 0.41 19.49 -4.06
N GLY A 627 -0.48 20.32 -3.50
CA GLY A 627 -0.35 20.86 -2.15
C GLY A 627 0.82 21.83 -2.01
N VAL A 628 1.20 22.51 -3.10
CA VAL A 628 2.32 23.46 -3.17
C VAL A 628 1.81 24.86 -3.57
N PRO A 629 2.50 25.95 -3.22
CA PRO A 629 2.24 27.29 -3.74
C PRO A 629 2.36 27.43 -5.26
N GLU A 630 1.69 28.46 -5.82
CA GLU A 630 1.64 28.72 -7.27
C GLU A 630 3.02 28.96 -7.91
N ASP A 631 3.98 29.44 -7.11
CA ASP A 631 5.34 29.77 -7.54
C ASP A 631 6.34 28.60 -7.48
N ASP A 632 5.92 27.39 -7.08
CA ASP A 632 6.79 26.20 -7.02
C ASP A 632 7.42 25.89 -8.39
N PRO A 633 8.74 25.65 -8.48
CA PRO A 633 9.36 25.04 -9.66
C PRO A 633 8.66 23.76 -10.13
N LEU A 634 8.10 22.93 -9.25
CA LEU A 634 7.27 21.78 -9.61
C LEU A 634 6.03 22.20 -10.42
N VAL A 635 5.35 23.27 -10.02
CA VAL A 635 4.19 23.80 -10.76
C VAL A 635 4.65 24.29 -12.12
N ARG A 636 5.76 25.03 -12.18
CA ARG A 636 6.33 25.52 -13.45
C ARG A 636 6.75 24.37 -14.37
N ASP A 637 7.47 23.38 -13.84
CA ASP A 637 7.89 22.18 -14.58
C ASP A 637 6.67 21.42 -15.14
N ILE A 638 5.60 21.24 -14.33
CA ILE A 638 4.37 20.58 -14.77
C ILE A 638 3.64 21.41 -15.84
N ILE A 639 3.58 22.72 -15.68
CA ILE A 639 2.94 23.62 -16.66
C ILE A 639 3.72 23.63 -17.96
N GLU A 640 5.05 23.75 -17.93
CA GLU A 640 5.91 23.67 -19.12
C GLU A 640 5.78 22.30 -19.81
N ASP A 641 5.77 21.19 -19.06
CA ASP A 641 5.50 19.84 -19.59
C ASP A 641 4.14 19.78 -20.33
N LEU A 642 3.10 20.36 -19.73
CA LEU A 642 1.75 20.37 -20.27
C LEU A 642 1.64 21.27 -21.50
N GLU A 643 2.24 22.46 -21.48
CA GLU A 643 2.28 23.39 -22.61
C GLU A 643 3.06 22.80 -23.78
N TYR A 644 4.21 22.18 -23.51
CA TYR A 644 4.97 21.46 -24.52
C TYR A 644 4.13 20.34 -25.13
N ALA A 645 3.41 19.56 -24.32
CA ALA A 645 2.52 18.50 -24.80
C ALA A 645 1.37 19.05 -25.66
N ILE A 646 0.75 20.17 -25.27
CA ILE A 646 -0.33 20.84 -26.02
C ILE A 646 0.22 21.43 -27.32
N LYS A 647 1.40 22.05 -27.29
CA LYS A 647 2.05 22.64 -28.46
C LYS A 647 2.45 21.57 -29.48
N ALA A 648 3.04 20.46 -29.02
CA ALA A 648 3.34 19.31 -29.87
C ALA A 648 2.07 18.68 -30.49
N GLU A 649 0.95 18.68 -29.76
CA GLU A 649 -0.35 18.24 -30.28
C GLU A 649 -0.89 19.20 -31.36
N ASN A 650 -0.75 20.51 -31.15
CA ASN A 650 -1.17 21.54 -32.09
C ASN A 650 -0.30 21.61 -33.36
N GLU A 651 1.02 21.49 -33.23
CA GLU A 651 2.00 21.49 -34.33
C GLU A 651 1.91 20.24 -35.20
N GLY A 652 1.62 19.08 -34.60
CA GLY A 652 1.38 17.84 -35.33
C GLY A 652 0.04 17.79 -36.09
N GLY A 653 -0.76 18.86 -36.02
CA GLY A 653 -2.12 18.92 -36.55
C GLY A 653 -3.12 18.07 -35.75
N LYS A 654 -4.42 18.41 -35.86
CA LYS A 654 -5.50 17.64 -35.22
C LYS A 654 -5.44 16.19 -35.72
N VAL A 655 -5.11 15.26 -34.82
CA VAL A 655 -5.09 13.81 -35.09
C VAL A 655 -6.42 13.43 -35.73
N THR A 656 -6.40 12.70 -36.84
CA THR A 656 -7.64 12.22 -37.48
C THR A 656 -7.98 10.83 -36.95
N TRP A 657 -9.27 10.45 -36.93
CA TRP A 657 -9.68 9.11 -36.50
C TRP A 657 -9.04 8.00 -37.37
N TRP A 658 -8.74 8.31 -38.64
CA TRP A 658 -8.03 7.41 -39.54
C TRP A 658 -6.58 7.15 -39.14
N GLU A 659 -5.95 8.07 -38.42
CA GLU A 659 -4.58 7.91 -37.94
C GLU A 659 -4.45 6.79 -36.89
N CYS A 660 -5.52 6.52 -36.13
CA CYS A 660 -5.60 5.38 -35.21
C CYS A 660 -5.46 4.03 -35.93
N PHE A 661 -5.75 3.98 -37.22
CA PHE A 661 -5.64 2.81 -38.09
C PHE A 661 -4.45 2.90 -39.05
N SER A 662 -3.52 3.82 -38.80
CA SER A 662 -2.31 3.95 -39.60
C SER A 662 -1.38 2.75 -39.45
N THR A 663 -0.69 2.41 -40.54
CA THR A 663 0.39 1.42 -40.55
C THR A 663 1.66 1.92 -39.85
N ARG A 664 1.81 3.25 -39.72
CA ARG A 664 2.91 3.87 -38.98
C ARG A 664 2.90 3.38 -37.54
N ASN A 665 4.05 2.90 -37.06
CA ASN A 665 4.24 2.48 -35.68
C ASN A 665 3.28 1.35 -35.20
N HIS A 666 2.75 0.57 -36.15
CA HIS A 666 1.75 -0.48 -35.90
C HIS A 666 0.53 -0.03 -35.09
N LEU A 667 0.13 1.24 -35.20
CA LEU A 667 -1.00 1.81 -34.47
C LEU A 667 -2.30 1.05 -34.72
N TRP A 668 -2.56 0.63 -35.97
CA TRP A 668 -3.73 -0.20 -36.30
C TRP A 668 -3.80 -1.50 -35.48
N LYS A 669 -2.66 -2.17 -35.22
CA LYS A 669 -2.63 -3.40 -34.41
C LYS A 669 -3.00 -3.09 -32.96
N ARG A 670 -2.47 -2.00 -32.43
CA ARG A 670 -2.71 -1.54 -31.05
C ARG A 670 -4.17 -1.16 -30.86
N THR A 671 -4.75 -0.44 -31.82
CA THR A 671 -6.15 -0.02 -31.79
C THR A 671 -7.08 -1.23 -31.87
N ILE A 672 -6.81 -2.17 -32.79
CA ILE A 672 -7.58 -3.42 -32.89
C ILE A 672 -7.44 -4.27 -31.62
N ASN A 673 -6.23 -4.39 -31.06
CA ASN A 673 -6.01 -5.10 -29.80
C ASN A 673 -6.82 -4.51 -28.64
N GLY A 674 -6.81 -3.19 -28.50
CA GLY A 674 -7.62 -2.48 -27.50
C GLY A 674 -9.11 -2.74 -27.69
N MET A 675 -9.63 -2.58 -28.91
CA MET A 675 -11.04 -2.85 -29.22
C MET A 675 -11.42 -4.32 -29.01
N MET A 676 -10.54 -5.26 -29.37
CA MET A 676 -10.78 -6.70 -29.25
C MET A 676 -10.81 -7.15 -27.79
N LEU A 677 -9.90 -6.64 -26.95
CA LEU A 677 -9.94 -6.93 -25.51
C LEU A 677 -11.24 -6.42 -24.87
N GLN A 678 -11.72 -5.24 -25.27
CA GLN A 678 -12.99 -4.70 -24.80
C GLN A 678 -14.19 -5.52 -25.29
N PHE A 679 -14.14 -6.01 -26.53
CA PHE A 679 -15.12 -6.98 -27.05
C PHE A 679 -15.16 -8.29 -26.26
N ILE A 680 -13.99 -8.89 -25.99
CA ILE A 680 -13.91 -10.16 -25.24
C ILE A 680 -14.35 -9.96 -23.79
N GLN A 681 -13.99 -8.82 -23.16
CA GLN A 681 -14.44 -8.49 -21.81
C GLN A 681 -15.97 -8.47 -21.72
N GLN A 682 -16.65 -7.95 -22.73
CA GLN A 682 -18.11 -7.90 -22.75
C GLN A 682 -18.74 -9.28 -22.99
N LEU A 683 -18.17 -10.08 -23.90
CA LEU A 683 -18.70 -11.40 -24.26
C LEU A 683 -18.18 -12.57 -23.43
N ASN A 684 -17.53 -12.32 -22.30
CA ASN A 684 -17.11 -13.38 -21.38
C ASN A 684 -18.26 -13.94 -20.51
N GLY A 685 -19.43 -13.30 -20.53
CA GLY A 685 -20.61 -13.74 -19.78
C GLY A 685 -20.85 -13.05 -18.43
N GLN A 686 -19.96 -12.17 -17.96
CA GLN A 686 -20.14 -11.48 -16.68
C GLN A 686 -21.41 -10.61 -16.68
N ASN A 687 -21.56 -9.75 -17.69
CA ASN A 687 -22.68 -8.81 -17.75
C ASN A 687 -24.03 -9.51 -17.92
N PHE A 688 -24.03 -10.73 -18.43
CA PHE A 688 -25.22 -11.57 -18.43
C PHE A 688 -25.69 -11.88 -17.01
N TYR A 689 -24.78 -12.24 -16.10
CA TYR A 689 -25.11 -12.44 -14.69
C TYR A 689 -25.54 -11.15 -13.99
N PHE A 690 -24.92 -10.01 -14.31
CA PHE A 690 -25.30 -8.74 -13.69
C PHE A 690 -26.67 -8.22 -14.10
N TYR A 691 -27.08 -8.39 -15.37
CA TYR A 691 -28.37 -7.87 -15.84
C TYR A 691 -29.52 -8.85 -15.72
N TYR A 692 -29.23 -10.14 -15.80
CA TYR A 692 -30.24 -11.19 -15.93
C TYR A 692 -30.04 -12.32 -14.92
N GLY A 693 -29.10 -12.21 -13.97
CA GLY A 693 -28.82 -13.23 -12.97
C GLY A 693 -30.08 -13.63 -12.21
N ASP A 694 -30.85 -12.67 -11.70
CA ASP A 694 -32.10 -12.95 -10.99
C ASP A 694 -33.11 -13.72 -11.85
N THR A 695 -33.33 -13.28 -13.09
CA THR A 695 -34.24 -13.98 -14.02
C THR A 695 -33.72 -15.38 -14.40
N PHE A 696 -32.41 -15.54 -14.51
CA PHE A 696 -31.77 -16.79 -14.89
C PHE A 696 -31.82 -17.81 -13.75
N PHE A 697 -31.46 -17.42 -12.53
CA PHE A 697 -31.51 -18.29 -11.36
C PHE A 697 -32.93 -18.54 -10.85
N GLN A 698 -33.89 -17.66 -11.15
CA GLN A 698 -35.31 -17.96 -10.93
C GLN A 698 -35.74 -19.21 -11.69
N SER A 699 -35.25 -19.40 -12.92
CA SER A 699 -35.54 -20.60 -13.71
C SER A 699 -34.77 -21.85 -13.23
N ALA A 700 -33.79 -21.70 -12.34
CA ALA A 700 -32.96 -22.79 -11.84
C ALA A 700 -33.61 -23.63 -10.72
N GLY A 701 -34.71 -23.14 -10.10
CA GLY A 701 -35.51 -23.93 -9.16
C GLY A 701 -34.83 -24.28 -7.83
N THR A 702 -33.89 -23.45 -7.36
CA THR A 702 -33.13 -23.67 -6.12
C THR A 702 -33.87 -23.25 -4.85
N GLN A 703 -33.42 -23.72 -3.69
CA GLN A 703 -33.95 -23.34 -2.36
C GLN A 703 -33.66 -21.88 -2.01
N LEU A 704 -32.54 -21.34 -2.50
CA LEU A 704 -32.15 -19.94 -2.32
C LEU A 704 -33.00 -19.05 -3.23
N SER A 705 -33.41 -17.89 -2.71
CA SER A 705 -34.07 -16.88 -3.54
C SER A 705 -33.07 -16.29 -4.56
N PRO A 706 -33.52 -15.95 -5.78
CA PRO A 706 -32.65 -15.35 -6.79
C PRO A 706 -31.92 -14.10 -6.29
N TYR A 707 -32.61 -13.24 -5.53
CA TYR A 707 -32.03 -12.03 -4.94
C TYR A 707 -30.84 -12.31 -3.99
N ILE A 708 -30.86 -13.42 -3.24
CA ILE A 708 -29.74 -13.81 -2.37
C ILE A 708 -28.56 -14.25 -3.24
N ILE A 709 -28.81 -15.02 -4.30
CA ILE A 709 -27.77 -15.48 -5.23
C ILE A 709 -27.11 -14.27 -5.90
N GLN A 710 -27.91 -13.31 -6.36
CA GLN A 710 -27.41 -12.07 -6.95
C GLN A 710 -26.53 -11.28 -5.97
N THR A 711 -26.99 -11.12 -4.72
CA THR A 711 -26.20 -10.45 -3.67
C THR A 711 -24.86 -11.16 -3.41
N ILE A 712 -24.81 -12.50 -3.46
CA ILE A 712 -23.56 -13.27 -3.35
C ILE A 712 -22.64 -12.97 -4.53
N LEU A 713 -23.16 -12.92 -5.76
CA LEU A 713 -22.38 -12.60 -6.97
C LEU A 713 -21.80 -11.17 -6.90
N GLY A 714 -22.59 -10.19 -6.46
CA GLY A 714 -22.12 -8.83 -6.21
C GLY A 714 -21.00 -8.78 -5.17
N GLY A 715 -21.17 -9.45 -4.03
CA GLY A 715 -20.17 -9.48 -2.95
C GLY A 715 -18.86 -10.16 -3.36
N VAL A 716 -18.97 -11.26 -4.12
CA VAL A 716 -17.80 -11.97 -4.66
C VAL A 716 -17.07 -11.15 -5.72
N SER A 717 -17.78 -10.32 -6.50
CA SER A 717 -17.16 -9.38 -7.44
C SER A 717 -16.29 -8.36 -6.71
N VAL A 718 -16.77 -7.81 -5.59
CA VAL A 718 -16.00 -6.90 -4.72
C VAL A 718 -14.80 -7.63 -4.09
N ALA A 719 -15.00 -8.86 -3.61
CA ALA A 719 -13.92 -9.66 -3.05
C ALA A 719 -12.84 -10.03 -4.09
N GLY A 720 -13.23 -10.24 -5.36
CA GLY A 720 -12.31 -10.59 -6.44
C GLY A 720 -11.46 -9.43 -6.94
N VAL A 721 -11.99 -8.21 -6.93
CA VAL A 721 -11.23 -7.02 -7.40
C VAL A 721 -10.16 -6.54 -6.41
N ILE A 722 -10.33 -6.81 -5.11
CA ILE A 722 -9.36 -6.35 -4.09
C ILE A 722 -7.98 -6.99 -4.32
N PRO A 723 -7.83 -8.31 -4.48
CA PRO A 723 -6.54 -8.90 -4.83
C PRO A 723 -6.03 -8.50 -6.22
N ALA A 724 -6.94 -8.17 -7.15
CA ALA A 724 -6.56 -7.73 -8.50
C ALA A 724 -5.70 -6.45 -8.48
N LEU A 725 -5.90 -5.57 -7.48
CA LEU A 725 -5.07 -4.38 -7.25
C LEU A 725 -3.57 -4.69 -7.19
N TYR A 726 -3.21 -5.82 -6.56
CA TYR A 726 -1.82 -6.21 -6.39
C TYR A 726 -1.34 -7.14 -7.51
N LEU A 727 -2.23 -8.01 -7.99
CA LEU A 727 -1.88 -9.02 -9.00
C LEU A 727 -1.62 -8.42 -10.38
N ILE A 728 -2.26 -7.31 -10.76
CA ILE A 728 -2.08 -6.71 -12.08
C ILE A 728 -0.63 -6.27 -12.32
N ASP A 729 0.02 -5.72 -11.29
CA ASP A 729 1.42 -5.30 -11.36
C ASP A 729 2.39 -6.44 -11.07
N ALA A 730 2.02 -7.40 -10.21
CA ALA A 730 2.90 -8.54 -9.91
C ALA A 730 2.93 -9.61 -11.01
N TRP A 731 1.80 -9.92 -11.66
CA TRP A 731 1.69 -11.00 -12.64
C TRP A 731 1.75 -10.52 -14.08
N GLY A 732 1.59 -9.22 -14.31
CA GLY A 732 1.52 -8.63 -15.63
C GLY A 732 0.14 -8.79 -16.28
N ARG A 733 -0.05 -8.08 -17.40
CA ARG A 733 -1.36 -7.97 -18.06
C ARG A 733 -1.66 -9.24 -18.85
N ARG A 734 -0.65 -9.81 -19.55
CA ARG A 734 -0.84 -10.96 -20.43
C ARG A 734 -1.17 -12.23 -19.65
N ARG A 735 -0.42 -12.53 -18.59
CA ARG A 735 -0.65 -13.74 -17.77
C ARG A 735 -2.01 -13.69 -17.09
N SER A 736 -2.40 -12.52 -16.57
CA SER A 736 -3.72 -12.31 -15.96
C SER A 736 -4.86 -12.63 -16.93
N LEU A 737 -4.81 -12.11 -18.16
CA LEU A 737 -5.82 -12.40 -19.18
C LEU A 737 -5.87 -13.90 -19.57
N LEU A 738 -4.72 -14.56 -19.73
CA LEU A 738 -4.66 -15.98 -20.09
C LEU A 738 -5.22 -16.89 -18.99
N VAL A 739 -4.77 -16.70 -17.74
CA VAL A 739 -5.24 -17.49 -16.59
C VAL A 739 -6.73 -17.24 -16.35
N GLY A 740 -7.15 -15.98 -16.41
CA GLY A 740 -8.54 -15.61 -16.24
C GLY A 740 -9.46 -16.17 -17.33
N ALA A 741 -9.00 -16.27 -18.58
CA ALA A 741 -9.79 -16.85 -19.67
C ALA A 741 -9.98 -18.35 -19.47
N LEU A 742 -8.92 -19.05 -19.08
CA LEU A 742 -8.98 -20.50 -18.82
C LEU A 742 -9.89 -20.82 -17.62
N ALA A 743 -9.75 -20.08 -16.52
CA ALA A 743 -10.55 -20.26 -15.31
C ALA A 743 -12.04 -20.01 -15.57
N GLN A 744 -12.38 -18.91 -16.26
CA GLN A 744 -13.75 -18.62 -16.65
C GLN A 744 -14.30 -19.65 -17.64
N ALA A 745 -13.51 -20.08 -18.63
CA ALA A 745 -13.93 -21.07 -19.61
C ALA A 745 -14.30 -22.40 -18.93
N ALA A 746 -13.45 -22.86 -17.99
CA ALA A 746 -13.72 -24.06 -17.21
C ALA A 746 -15.02 -23.94 -16.39
N CYS A 747 -15.29 -22.78 -15.79
CA CYS A 747 -16.53 -22.55 -15.06
C CYS A 747 -17.75 -22.49 -15.99
N ALA A 748 -17.64 -21.79 -17.13
CA ALA A 748 -18.73 -21.62 -18.09
C ALA A 748 -19.17 -22.94 -18.72
N ILE A 749 -18.24 -23.82 -19.11
CA ILE A 749 -18.59 -25.12 -19.70
C ILE A 749 -19.28 -26.03 -18.68
N ILE A 750 -18.79 -26.07 -17.43
CA ILE A 750 -19.40 -26.89 -16.38
C ILE A 750 -20.80 -26.37 -16.07
N ALA A 751 -20.94 -25.05 -15.87
CA ALA A 751 -22.23 -24.40 -15.64
C ALA A 751 -23.23 -24.67 -16.79
N ALA A 752 -22.79 -24.61 -18.05
CA ALA A 752 -23.65 -24.84 -19.21
C ALA A 752 -24.16 -26.28 -19.28
N LEU A 753 -23.26 -27.27 -19.14
CA LEU A 753 -23.60 -28.69 -19.25
C LEU A 753 -24.45 -29.14 -18.07
N VAL A 754 -24.10 -28.72 -16.85
CA VAL A 754 -24.90 -28.99 -15.65
C VAL A 754 -26.28 -28.36 -15.80
N GLY A 755 -26.34 -27.09 -16.22
CA GLY A 755 -27.60 -26.40 -16.46
C GLY A 755 -28.48 -27.13 -17.47
N HIS A 756 -27.93 -27.62 -18.58
CA HIS A 756 -28.73 -28.30 -19.60
C HIS A 756 -29.21 -29.70 -19.18
N TYR A 757 -28.34 -30.51 -18.56
CA TYR A 757 -28.63 -31.94 -18.29
C TYR A 757 -29.24 -32.21 -16.92
N LEU A 758 -29.11 -31.29 -15.97
CA LEU A 758 -29.55 -31.50 -14.58
C LEU A 758 -30.67 -30.55 -14.16
N LEU A 759 -30.97 -29.46 -14.87
CA LEU A 759 -32.12 -28.62 -14.51
C LEU A 759 -33.45 -29.26 -14.96
N ALA A 760 -34.50 -28.98 -14.20
CA ALA A 760 -35.85 -29.34 -14.59
C ALA A 760 -36.30 -28.52 -15.81
N PRO A 761 -37.22 -29.04 -16.66
CA PRO A 761 -37.84 -28.27 -17.73
C PRO A 761 -38.48 -26.97 -17.20
N VAL A 762 -38.46 -25.92 -18.03
CA VAL A 762 -39.01 -24.60 -17.67
C VAL A 762 -40.50 -24.74 -17.34
N GLY A 763 -40.90 -24.28 -16.15
CA GLY A 763 -42.30 -24.33 -15.67
C GLY A 763 -42.64 -25.46 -14.69
N THR A 764 -41.66 -26.31 -14.32
CA THR A 764 -41.88 -27.35 -13.30
C THR A 764 -42.05 -26.71 -11.91
N PRO A 765 -43.15 -26.97 -11.16
CA PRO A 765 -43.35 -26.42 -9.82
C PRO A 765 -42.23 -26.81 -8.83
N ILE A 766 -41.86 -25.91 -7.91
CA ILE A 766 -40.77 -26.12 -6.92
C ILE A 766 -40.93 -27.43 -6.11
N ASN A 767 -42.19 -27.82 -5.87
CA ASN A 767 -42.56 -29.01 -5.11
C ASN A 767 -42.34 -30.33 -5.89
N GLU A 768 -42.17 -30.27 -7.21
CA GLU A 768 -41.98 -31.42 -8.09
C GLU A 768 -40.50 -31.59 -8.53
N LEU A 769 -39.59 -30.70 -8.11
CA LEU A 769 -38.16 -30.86 -8.42
C LEU A 769 -37.55 -32.06 -7.67
N THR A 770 -36.95 -32.97 -8.43
CA THR A 770 -36.17 -34.08 -7.89
C THR A 770 -34.92 -33.60 -7.16
N VAL A 771 -34.37 -34.44 -6.27
CA VAL A 771 -33.10 -34.16 -5.56
C VAL A 771 -31.96 -33.88 -6.54
N ARG A 772 -31.92 -34.63 -7.65
CA ARG A 772 -30.95 -34.44 -8.73
C ARG A 772 -31.05 -33.05 -9.38
N ASN A 773 -32.27 -32.55 -9.57
CA ASN A 773 -32.47 -31.24 -10.19
C ASN A 773 -32.03 -30.10 -9.27
N ARG A 774 -32.25 -30.24 -7.97
CA ARG A 774 -31.77 -29.28 -6.96
C ARG A 774 -30.25 -29.25 -6.90
N GLN A 775 -29.59 -30.41 -6.89
CA GLN A 775 -28.13 -30.51 -6.94
C GLN A 775 -27.56 -29.88 -8.22
N GLY A 776 -28.25 -30.02 -9.37
CA GLY A 776 -27.88 -29.36 -10.61
C GLY A 776 -27.90 -27.83 -10.51
N GLY A 777 -28.95 -27.27 -9.91
CA GLY A 777 -29.06 -25.83 -9.65
C GLY A 777 -27.98 -25.31 -8.71
N ASP A 778 -27.67 -26.03 -7.62
CA ASP A 778 -26.63 -25.64 -6.66
C ASP A 778 -25.24 -25.62 -7.32
N VAL A 779 -24.92 -26.61 -8.15
CA VAL A 779 -23.66 -26.68 -8.91
C VAL A 779 -23.60 -25.54 -9.94
N LEU A 780 -24.68 -25.26 -10.65
CA LEU A 780 -24.75 -24.13 -11.58
C LEU A 780 -24.39 -22.81 -10.88
N ILE A 781 -24.96 -22.56 -9.70
CA ILE A 781 -24.70 -21.35 -8.91
C ILE A 781 -23.25 -21.31 -8.45
N ALA A 782 -22.70 -22.42 -7.91
CA ALA A 782 -21.33 -22.46 -7.44
C ALA A 782 -20.32 -22.12 -8.56
N PHE A 783 -20.51 -22.68 -9.75
CA PHE A 783 -19.65 -22.36 -10.90
C PHE A 783 -19.88 -20.96 -11.46
N ALA A 784 -21.10 -20.42 -11.40
CA ALA A 784 -21.34 -19.01 -11.71
C ALA A 784 -20.60 -18.07 -10.74
N VAL A 785 -20.62 -18.37 -9.43
CA VAL A 785 -19.88 -17.60 -8.42
C VAL A 785 -18.37 -17.64 -8.68
N MET A 786 -17.81 -18.82 -8.96
CA MET A 786 -16.39 -18.94 -9.31
C MET A 786 -16.04 -18.24 -10.62
N HIS A 787 -16.93 -18.26 -11.61
CA HIS A 787 -16.77 -17.52 -12.86
C HIS A 787 -16.68 -16.01 -12.60
N VAL A 788 -17.61 -15.46 -11.82
CA VAL A 788 -17.65 -14.03 -11.47
C VAL A 788 -16.43 -13.62 -10.64
N PHE A 789 -16.00 -14.46 -9.70
CA PHE A 789 -14.77 -14.23 -8.93
C PHE A 789 -13.54 -14.13 -9.85
N ALA A 790 -13.38 -15.10 -10.75
CA ALA A 790 -12.27 -15.12 -11.70
C ALA A 790 -12.30 -13.93 -12.66
N PHE A 791 -13.49 -13.47 -13.04
CA PHE A 791 -13.64 -12.22 -13.80
C PHE A 791 -13.10 -11.03 -13.02
N GLY A 792 -13.57 -10.82 -11.79
CA GLY A 792 -13.13 -9.71 -10.93
C GLY A 792 -11.62 -9.70 -10.69
N LEU A 793 -11.04 -10.89 -10.53
CA LEU A 793 -9.61 -11.07 -10.27
C LEU A 793 -8.72 -10.77 -11.48
N PHE A 794 -9.15 -11.14 -12.70
CA PHE A 794 -8.27 -11.16 -13.87
C PHE A 794 -8.73 -10.28 -15.05
N TRP A 795 -10.03 -10.26 -15.37
CA TRP A 795 -10.57 -9.62 -16.58
C TRP A 795 -11.30 -8.31 -16.34
N GLY A 796 -11.61 -7.98 -15.08
CA GLY A 796 -12.28 -6.73 -14.71
C GLY A 796 -11.47 -5.50 -15.09
N ALA A 797 -10.31 -5.29 -14.44
CA ALA A 797 -9.51 -4.08 -14.66
C ALA A 797 -8.48 -4.20 -15.81
N THR A 798 -7.97 -5.41 -16.10
CA THR A 798 -6.83 -5.60 -17.02
C THR A 798 -7.02 -5.04 -18.44
N PRO A 799 -8.18 -5.21 -19.12
CA PRO A 799 -8.40 -4.61 -20.44
C PRO A 799 -8.34 -3.09 -20.45
N TRP A 800 -8.81 -2.44 -19.37
CA TRP A 800 -8.79 -0.99 -19.21
C TRP A 800 -7.37 -0.46 -18.98
N VAL A 801 -6.60 -1.16 -18.16
CA VAL A 801 -5.18 -0.86 -17.91
C VAL A 801 -4.38 -1.00 -19.21
N TYR A 802 -4.54 -2.10 -19.93
CA TYR A 802 -3.89 -2.31 -21.22
C TYR A 802 -4.23 -1.22 -22.23
N LEU A 803 -5.50 -0.80 -22.30
CA LEU A 803 -5.95 0.28 -23.19
C LEU A 803 -5.27 1.61 -22.86
N GLY A 804 -4.97 1.89 -21.58
CA GLY A 804 -4.27 3.09 -21.15
C GLY A 804 -2.76 3.09 -21.45
N GLU A 805 -2.13 1.91 -21.35
CA GLU A 805 -0.67 1.75 -21.50
C GLU A 805 -0.23 1.57 -22.95
N SER A 806 -1.09 1.03 -23.80
CA SER A 806 -0.67 0.58 -25.14
C SER A 806 -0.80 1.63 -26.23
N PHE A 807 -0.94 2.94 -25.96
CA PHE A 807 -0.93 3.98 -27.02
C PHE A 807 0.04 5.15 -26.73
N PRO A 808 0.69 5.72 -27.76
CA PRO A 808 1.48 6.96 -27.62
C PRO A 808 0.59 8.16 -27.26
N LEU A 809 1.12 9.12 -26.50
CA LEU A 809 0.39 10.25 -25.93
C LEU A 809 -0.49 11.01 -26.96
N ARG A 810 0.05 11.28 -28.15
CA ARG A 810 -0.63 12.02 -29.22
C ARG A 810 -1.95 11.39 -29.69
N VAL A 811 -1.97 10.07 -29.93
CA VAL A 811 -3.16 9.38 -30.47
C VAL A 811 -4.01 8.71 -29.39
N ARG A 812 -3.49 8.63 -28.16
CA ARG A 812 -4.07 7.90 -27.04
C ARG A 812 -5.53 8.25 -26.75
N PRO A 813 -5.94 9.53 -26.64
CA PRO A 813 -7.34 9.84 -26.30
C PRO A 813 -8.35 9.26 -27.29
N LYS A 814 -8.02 9.28 -28.59
CA LYS A 814 -8.89 8.74 -29.64
C LYS A 814 -8.90 7.22 -29.66
N CYS A 815 -7.75 6.57 -29.47
CA CYS A 815 -7.67 5.12 -29.41
C CYS A 815 -8.38 4.56 -28.17
N ILE A 816 -8.25 5.21 -27.01
CA ILE A 816 -9.01 4.87 -25.81
C ILE A 816 -10.50 5.03 -26.08
N ALA A 817 -10.94 6.14 -26.70
CA ALA A 817 -12.34 6.34 -27.06
C ALA A 817 -12.90 5.24 -27.99
N LEU A 818 -12.13 4.77 -28.98
CA LEU A 818 -12.51 3.64 -29.83
C LEU A 818 -12.66 2.34 -29.03
N GLY A 819 -11.74 2.06 -28.10
CA GLY A 819 -11.83 0.91 -27.20
C GLY A 819 -13.07 0.97 -26.30
N SER A 820 -13.32 2.12 -25.66
CA SER A 820 -14.51 2.35 -24.84
C SER A 820 -15.81 2.25 -25.66
N ALA A 821 -15.83 2.78 -26.88
CA ALA A 821 -16.99 2.66 -27.77
C ALA A 821 -17.27 1.19 -28.12
N ALA A 822 -16.23 0.39 -28.40
CA ALA A 822 -16.37 -1.03 -28.63
C ALA A 822 -16.96 -1.75 -27.40
N ASN A 823 -16.49 -1.39 -26.19
CA ASN A 823 -17.05 -1.90 -24.93
C ASN A 823 -18.57 -1.67 -24.85
N TRP A 824 -19.02 -0.43 -25.08
CA TRP A 824 -20.44 -0.07 -24.96
C TRP A 824 -21.33 -0.65 -26.06
N VAL A 825 -20.82 -0.74 -27.30
CA VAL A 825 -21.54 -1.39 -28.40
C VAL A 825 -21.80 -2.86 -28.06
N TRP A 826 -20.80 -3.57 -27.55
CA TRP A 826 -20.98 -4.98 -27.19
C TRP A 826 -21.80 -5.18 -25.93
N ASN A 827 -21.74 -4.26 -24.97
CA ASN A 827 -22.64 -4.25 -23.82
C ASN A 827 -24.11 -4.11 -24.27
N PHE A 828 -24.41 -3.19 -25.20
CA PHE A 828 -25.74 -3.01 -25.77
C PHE A 828 -26.24 -4.28 -26.47
N LEU A 829 -25.41 -4.85 -27.36
CA LEU A 829 -25.75 -6.05 -28.12
C LEU A 829 -26.00 -7.25 -27.20
N LEU A 830 -25.12 -7.47 -26.21
CA LEU A 830 -25.29 -8.54 -25.23
C LEU A 830 -26.58 -8.37 -24.44
N SER A 831 -26.85 -7.16 -23.93
CA SER A 831 -28.08 -6.87 -23.18
C SER A 831 -29.33 -7.06 -24.04
N PHE A 832 -29.29 -6.71 -25.33
CA PHE A 832 -30.44 -6.88 -26.22
C PHE A 832 -30.69 -8.34 -26.61
N PHE A 833 -29.66 -9.10 -26.95
CA PHE A 833 -29.83 -10.46 -27.48
C PHE A 833 -29.93 -11.53 -26.39
N SER A 834 -29.31 -11.35 -25.22
CA SER A 834 -29.20 -12.43 -24.21
C SER A 834 -30.55 -13.00 -23.76
N PRO A 835 -31.57 -12.22 -23.38
CA PRO A 835 -32.85 -12.79 -22.94
C PRO A 835 -33.57 -13.58 -24.04
N ARG A 836 -33.40 -13.17 -25.29
CA ARG A 836 -34.02 -13.84 -26.46
C ARG A 836 -33.31 -15.16 -26.76
N ILE A 837 -31.99 -15.18 -26.64
CA ILE A 837 -31.19 -16.39 -26.78
C ILE A 837 -31.56 -17.36 -25.66
N VAL A 838 -31.56 -16.93 -24.39
CA VAL A 838 -31.96 -17.78 -23.24
C VAL A 838 -33.35 -18.36 -23.42
N ALA A 839 -34.32 -17.59 -23.93
CA ALA A 839 -35.66 -18.10 -24.18
C ALA A 839 -35.70 -19.27 -25.19
N SER A 840 -34.72 -19.35 -26.10
CA SER A 840 -34.65 -20.39 -27.13
C SER A 840 -33.75 -21.59 -26.76
N ILE A 841 -32.60 -21.33 -26.12
CA ILE A 841 -31.58 -22.36 -25.85
C ILE A 841 -31.32 -22.60 -24.35
N GLY A 842 -31.98 -21.85 -23.46
CA GLY A 842 -31.87 -22.01 -22.02
C GLY A 842 -30.43 -21.81 -21.50
N PRO A 843 -29.96 -22.66 -20.57
CA PRO A 843 -28.61 -22.59 -19.99
C PRO A 843 -27.46 -22.76 -20.99
N LEU A 844 -27.73 -23.24 -22.21
CA LEU A 844 -26.70 -23.42 -23.24
C LEU A 844 -26.11 -22.09 -23.75
N ILE A 845 -26.70 -20.94 -23.42
CA ILE A 845 -26.06 -19.63 -23.66
C ILE A 845 -24.66 -19.56 -23.05
N LEU A 846 -24.42 -20.25 -21.94
CA LEU A 846 -23.11 -20.30 -21.28
C LEU A 846 -22.05 -21.01 -22.13
N LEU A 847 -22.42 -21.88 -23.10
CA LEU A 847 -21.49 -22.43 -24.08
C LEU A 847 -21.02 -21.39 -25.09
N ILE A 848 -21.85 -20.37 -25.40
CA ILE A 848 -21.45 -19.26 -26.26
C ILE A 848 -20.33 -18.48 -25.55
N PHE A 849 -20.50 -18.18 -24.27
CA PHE A 849 -19.47 -17.52 -23.47
C PHE A 849 -18.20 -18.37 -23.34
N PHE A 850 -18.32 -19.70 -23.14
CA PHE A 850 -17.18 -20.62 -23.19
C PHE A 850 -16.42 -20.51 -24.52
N GLY A 851 -17.12 -20.56 -25.66
CA GLY A 851 -16.50 -20.42 -26.98
C GLY A 851 -15.76 -19.09 -27.15
N MET A 852 -16.36 -18.00 -26.65
CA MET A 852 -15.74 -16.68 -26.65
C MET A 852 -14.52 -16.57 -25.74
N LEU A 853 -14.53 -17.23 -24.58
CA LEU A 853 -13.39 -17.29 -23.66
C LEU A 853 -12.23 -18.12 -24.24
N VAL A 854 -12.52 -19.22 -24.95
CA VAL A 854 -11.50 -20.00 -25.68
C VAL A 854 -10.91 -19.16 -26.82
N PHE A 855 -11.76 -18.46 -27.59
CA PHE A 855 -11.30 -17.51 -28.60
C PHE A 855 -10.43 -16.41 -27.97
N GLY A 856 -10.86 -15.86 -26.84
CA GLY A 856 -10.13 -14.85 -26.08
C GLY A 856 -8.75 -15.34 -25.63
N PHE A 857 -8.65 -16.58 -25.13
CA PHE A 857 -7.38 -17.20 -24.78
C PHE A 857 -6.43 -17.28 -25.97
N VAL A 858 -6.91 -17.77 -27.12
CA VAL A 858 -6.12 -17.87 -28.35
C VAL A 858 -5.69 -16.48 -28.85
N TYR A 859 -6.61 -15.50 -28.83
CA TYR A 859 -6.33 -14.14 -29.26
C TYR A 859 -5.26 -13.47 -28.38
N VAL A 860 -5.44 -13.54 -27.05
CA VAL A 860 -4.47 -12.99 -26.09
C VAL A 860 -3.10 -13.64 -26.28
N TYR A 861 -3.06 -14.96 -26.45
CA TYR A 861 -1.83 -15.68 -26.67
C TYR A 861 -1.10 -15.20 -27.95
N LEU A 862 -1.82 -15.00 -29.05
CA LEU A 862 -1.22 -14.66 -30.34
C LEU A 862 -0.90 -13.18 -30.53
N PHE A 863 -1.71 -12.26 -29.98
CA PHE A 863 -1.71 -10.85 -30.40
C PHE A 863 -1.40 -9.84 -29.30
N ILE A 864 -1.51 -10.20 -28.02
CA ILE A 864 -1.37 -9.26 -26.90
C ILE A 864 0.02 -9.34 -26.25
N PRO A 865 0.91 -8.35 -26.46
CA PRO A 865 2.19 -8.30 -25.77
C PRO A 865 2.02 -7.91 -24.29
N GLU A 866 3.05 -8.23 -23.51
CA GLU A 866 3.18 -7.82 -22.11
C GLU A 866 3.62 -6.35 -22.02
N THR A 867 3.01 -5.58 -21.11
CA THR A 867 3.25 -4.13 -20.95
C THR A 867 3.73 -3.76 -19.55
N VAL A 868 3.76 -4.71 -18.61
CA VAL A 868 4.15 -4.44 -17.22
C VAL A 868 5.59 -3.91 -17.11
N GLY A 869 5.76 -2.86 -16.32
CA GLY A 869 7.07 -2.28 -16.03
C GLY A 869 7.72 -1.51 -17.19
N LEU A 870 7.00 -1.31 -18.31
CA LEU A 870 7.47 -0.52 -19.45
C LEU A 870 6.88 0.89 -19.42
N SER A 871 7.72 1.89 -19.70
CA SER A 871 7.27 3.24 -20.05
C SER A 871 6.53 3.24 -21.38
N LEU A 872 5.81 4.32 -21.65
CA LEU A 872 4.96 4.46 -22.83
C LEU A 872 5.78 4.46 -24.12
N GLU A 873 6.98 5.02 -24.03
CA GLU A 873 8.00 5.10 -25.06
C GLU A 873 8.65 3.72 -25.29
N GLU A 874 8.93 2.97 -24.22
CA GLU A 874 9.43 1.59 -24.32
C GLU A 874 8.38 0.64 -24.91
N VAL A 875 7.10 0.80 -24.58
CA VAL A 875 6.02 0.06 -25.24
C VAL A 875 6.01 0.38 -26.74
N ASP A 876 6.21 1.64 -27.11
CA ASP A 876 6.30 2.05 -28.51
C ASP A 876 7.45 1.35 -29.23
N GLU A 877 8.60 1.29 -28.59
CA GLU A 877 9.82 0.66 -29.09
C GLU A 877 9.68 -0.86 -29.17
N MET A 878 9.01 -1.50 -28.21
CA MET A 878 8.65 -2.92 -28.27
C MET A 878 7.83 -3.22 -29.52
N TYR A 879 6.81 -2.39 -29.82
CA TYR A 879 6.02 -2.56 -31.04
C TYR A 879 6.86 -2.36 -32.31
N ARG A 880 7.80 -1.40 -32.32
CA ARG A 880 8.72 -1.17 -33.46
C ARG A 880 9.72 -2.30 -33.66
N SER A 881 10.20 -2.91 -32.58
CA SER A 881 11.15 -4.02 -32.63
C SER A 881 10.54 -5.30 -33.22
N GLY A 882 9.22 -5.36 -33.39
CA GLY A 882 8.54 -6.47 -34.05
C GLY A 882 8.55 -7.78 -33.24
N VAL A 883 8.78 -7.70 -31.93
CA VAL A 883 8.80 -8.86 -31.04
C VAL A 883 7.46 -9.55 -31.04
N LYS A 884 7.49 -10.89 -31.17
CA LYS A 884 6.26 -11.68 -31.16
C LYS A 884 5.62 -11.63 -29.76
N PRO A 885 4.30 -11.49 -29.64
CA PRO A 885 3.63 -11.32 -28.34
C PRO A 885 3.91 -12.40 -27.28
N TRP A 886 4.16 -13.65 -27.68
CA TRP A 886 4.52 -14.72 -26.73
C TRP A 886 5.97 -14.67 -26.22
N ASN A 887 6.83 -13.86 -26.84
CA ASN A 887 8.21 -13.62 -26.42
C ASN A 887 8.40 -12.28 -25.71
N SER A 888 7.35 -11.45 -25.62
CA SER A 888 7.46 -10.10 -25.05
C SER A 888 7.80 -10.09 -23.55
N TRP A 889 7.57 -11.19 -22.83
CA TRP A 889 7.89 -11.30 -21.39
C TRP A 889 9.37 -11.08 -21.08
N GLY A 890 10.27 -11.50 -21.98
CA GLY A 890 11.71 -11.37 -21.81
C GLY A 890 12.29 -10.18 -22.56
N TRP A 891 11.44 -9.30 -23.11
CA TRP A 891 11.91 -8.13 -23.84
C TRP A 891 12.43 -7.07 -22.87
N GLN A 892 13.63 -6.57 -23.13
CA GLN A 892 14.25 -5.49 -22.38
C GLN A 892 14.54 -4.32 -23.33
N PRO A 893 14.47 -3.07 -22.83
CA PRO A 893 14.88 -1.91 -23.60
C PRO A 893 16.34 -2.07 -24.06
N PRO A 894 16.70 -1.69 -25.29
CA PRO A 894 18.10 -1.64 -25.72
C PRO A 894 18.92 -0.75 -24.78
N HIS A 895 20.05 -1.26 -24.27
CA HIS A 895 20.90 -0.64 -23.24
C HIS A 895 21.54 0.73 -23.60
N ASP A 896 21.31 1.26 -24.81
CA ASP A 896 22.06 2.41 -25.35
C ASP A 896 21.53 3.81 -24.96
N ARG A 897 20.58 3.93 -24.02
CA ARG A 897 19.93 5.22 -23.71
C ARG A 897 20.34 5.95 -22.44
N VAL A 898 21.39 5.53 -21.73
CA VAL A 898 21.91 6.36 -20.61
C VAL A 898 22.61 7.65 -21.12
N HIS A 899 22.94 7.74 -22.43
CA HIS A 899 23.62 8.90 -23.01
C HIS A 899 22.75 9.84 -23.87
N HIS A 900 21.49 9.50 -24.17
CA HIS A 900 20.67 10.30 -25.10
C HIS A 900 19.67 11.29 -24.45
N GLU A 901 19.46 11.24 -23.13
CA GLU A 901 18.64 12.27 -22.43
C GLU A 901 19.27 13.67 -22.44
N LYS A 902 20.54 13.82 -22.85
CA LYS A 902 21.20 15.14 -22.98
C LYS A 902 21.26 15.72 -24.41
N VAL A 903 20.73 15.03 -25.44
CA VAL A 903 20.86 15.49 -26.85
C VAL A 903 19.51 15.65 -27.57
N ALA A 904 18.37 15.36 -26.92
CA ALA A 904 17.05 15.56 -27.54
C ALA A 904 16.62 17.05 -27.69
N SER A 905 17.56 18.00 -27.58
CA SER A 905 17.37 19.42 -27.85
C SER A 905 17.86 19.87 -29.25
N ALA A 906 18.38 18.99 -30.11
CA ALA A 906 18.69 19.37 -31.50
C ALA A 906 18.71 18.15 -32.43
N GLU A 907 17.66 17.97 -33.22
CA GLU A 907 17.71 17.71 -34.68
C GLU A 907 16.32 17.30 -35.19
N VAL A 908 15.57 18.31 -35.65
CA VAL A 908 14.53 18.11 -36.65
C VAL A 908 15.25 17.96 -37.99
N VAL A 909 15.41 16.73 -38.48
CA VAL A 909 15.84 16.51 -39.86
C VAL A 909 14.64 16.78 -40.77
N ASP A 910 14.57 18.02 -41.26
CA ASP A 910 13.75 18.41 -42.39
C ASP A 910 14.09 17.56 -43.61
N VAL A 911 13.13 16.81 -44.12
CA VAL A 911 13.20 16.24 -45.47
C VAL A 911 12.36 17.12 -46.39
N ARG A 912 13.03 18.08 -47.04
CA ARG A 912 12.48 18.80 -48.20
C ARG A 912 13.12 18.29 -49.50
N GLU A 913 12.22 17.99 -50.44
CA GLU A 913 12.31 17.84 -51.90
C GLU A 913 13.63 17.46 -52.57
N LYS A 914 13.57 16.37 -53.36
CA LYS A 914 14.38 16.21 -54.56
C LYS A 914 13.49 15.69 -55.70
N SER A 915 12.91 16.62 -56.48
CA SER A 915 12.43 16.34 -57.82
C SER A 915 13.51 16.73 -58.85
N ASP A 916 13.65 15.84 -59.82
CA ASP A 916 14.18 16.03 -61.17
C ASP A 916 15.64 16.49 -61.36
N SER A 917 16.53 15.52 -61.44
CA SER A 917 17.61 15.51 -62.44
C SER A 917 18.08 14.08 -62.67
N ASP A 918 17.73 13.52 -63.83
CA ASP A 918 18.68 12.83 -64.72
C ASP A 918 17.94 12.17 -65.89
N SER A 919 17.73 12.99 -66.93
CA SER A 919 17.60 12.52 -68.31
C SER A 919 18.98 12.62 -68.98
N ASN A 920 19.71 11.51 -69.10
CA ASN A 920 20.59 11.14 -70.22
C ASN A 920 21.56 10.02 -69.82
N SER A 921 21.31 8.78 -70.27
CA SER A 921 22.11 8.16 -71.34
C SER A 921 21.89 6.64 -71.43
N LYS A 922 21.68 6.21 -72.68
CA LYS A 922 21.59 4.85 -73.24
C LYS A 922 20.27 4.11 -73.14
#